data_AF-A0A6P0RWT7-F1
#
_entry.id   AF-A0A6P0RWT7-F1
#
_cell.length_a   1.000
_cell.length_b   1.000
_cell.length_c   1.000
_cell.angle_alpha   90.00
_cell.angle_beta   90.00
_cell.angle_gamma   90.00
#
_symmetry.space_group_name_H-M   'P 1'
#
loop_
_entity.id
_entity.type
_entity.pdbx_description
1 polymer ?
#
loop_
_entity_poly.entity_id
_entity_poly.type
_entity_poly.pdbx_seq_one_letter_code
_entity_poly.pdbx_strand_id
1 'polypeptide(L)'
;MLPFREEHKDLFFGREEFVQQLVKTVKQHPLVPVIGASGSGKSSVVFAGLIPKLRAEGTWLIESFRPNKQPFYELAAALISQLEPELSKTDKTTKAIELAKLICQHGFTAYLSAILKDKPEKRLLLVVDQFEELYTGCATTKQQQFIDALLKVVESASGTVTLVLTLRADFYSYVVNYPPFTKAFNKYPAKNITLMTEEEIQEAIERPAQKMGVQFEDGLTQQILDDVKQEQRNLPLLEFALTQLWKQSQGQLTHKAYSEIGRVKKALVNYAEEVYEQLTKEQQQQAAKILVKLVRRGVGIEYTRRVLTRSQVGNWELVTQLATKRLLVTGRNEAMGEETVEVIHEALIREWEKLRLWVDKNRDVQSLVQSVEDAQQVWQAQGKKTKYLLEGRLLKKAKRLLKELSDVVTGDVRSFVRQSLLWRRAQFAGVLIIPLLLLGVPAEFFLREESVKQDYARIERSSTSKQEEKIAVVNLVRGCWTNDKFRQILPYFRERIFGNCRTLQGVNLENADLQGTNLSRANLSQANLSGSNLDNVIGNGVNLNNADLSKATFNGANLNGANLMGVNAPDAIFNDANLSDINFGVAKLMNASLSRANLNGANLGDADLSNAMLGHAKLINSNLFKSNLRGASLGRANLSGARLFHTNLQDASLGGSNLQRASLNNANLSNSSILNADLSDTDLSGSDLTNVIFNCGIKVIENRKKEVICPNMKNVKWDKQTKLTGIKNWQSIQNIPLELKRLLQGMQNPKSVPSSPSKIITVSKKNTLLVGEKLVASRGKEDRITSPNRCFNLVLQEDGNLVLYNNKIRKSIWASNTDGKPVRYALFSKEGYLALYGYGDGEIVWQRPSLNEDTNNEESRLVIQDDGNVVIYKSRLNNQVIWATNTSDTSYYQTEGCYSETIAH
;
A
#
# COMPACT_ATOMS: atom_id res chain seq x y z
N MET A 1 -26.19 -5.39 -20.88
CA MET A 1 -26.32 -6.69 -21.56
C MET A 1 -25.15 -7.53 -21.13
N LEU A 2 -25.44 -8.74 -20.64
CA LEU A 2 -24.43 -9.61 -20.05
C LEU A 2 -24.26 -10.82 -20.97
N PRO A 3 -23.03 -11.29 -21.22
CA PRO A 3 -22.85 -12.49 -22.00
C PRO A 3 -23.48 -13.69 -21.28
N PHE A 4 -24.11 -14.59 -22.04
CA PHE A 4 -24.48 -15.91 -21.52
C PHE A 4 -23.29 -16.62 -20.89
N ARG A 5 -23.54 -17.28 -19.75
CA ARG A 5 -22.57 -18.02 -18.95
C ARG A 5 -22.95 -19.50 -18.94
N GLU A 6 -22.15 -20.34 -18.30
CA GLU A 6 -22.35 -21.79 -18.26
C GLU A 6 -23.71 -22.18 -17.65
N GLU A 7 -24.18 -21.45 -16.63
CA GLU A 7 -25.51 -21.65 -16.04
C GLU A 7 -26.66 -21.42 -17.03
N HIS A 8 -26.41 -20.70 -18.13
CA HIS A 8 -27.42 -20.42 -19.14
C HIS A 8 -27.36 -21.37 -20.35
N LYS A 9 -26.57 -22.45 -20.30
CA LYS A 9 -26.42 -23.42 -21.41
C LYS A 9 -27.76 -23.90 -21.98
N ASP A 10 -28.75 -24.02 -21.11
CA ASP A 10 -30.09 -24.52 -21.39
C ASP A 10 -30.98 -23.53 -22.14
N LEU A 11 -30.55 -22.27 -22.21
CA LEU A 11 -31.22 -21.15 -22.88
C LEU A 11 -30.38 -20.58 -24.03
N PHE A 12 -29.25 -21.22 -24.37
CA PHE A 12 -28.33 -20.76 -25.41
C PHE A 12 -28.53 -21.57 -26.71
N PHE A 13 -29.16 -20.92 -27.70
CA PHE A 13 -29.52 -21.53 -28.99
C PHE A 13 -29.01 -20.69 -30.17
N GLY A 14 -29.05 -21.26 -31.38
CA GLY A 14 -28.72 -20.58 -32.63
C GLY A 14 -27.22 -20.52 -32.92
N ARG A 15 -26.40 -21.34 -32.26
CA ARG A 15 -24.93 -21.41 -32.45
C ARG A 15 -24.39 -22.84 -32.42
N GLU A 16 -25.26 -23.81 -32.61
CA GLU A 16 -25.00 -25.23 -32.41
C GLU A 16 -23.89 -25.73 -33.34
N GLU A 17 -23.96 -25.37 -34.63
CA GLU A 17 -22.96 -25.76 -35.63
C GLU A 17 -21.58 -25.17 -35.31
N PHE A 18 -21.52 -23.85 -35.05
CA PHE A 18 -20.27 -23.19 -34.70
C PHE A 18 -19.66 -23.79 -33.42
N VAL A 19 -20.48 -24.05 -32.40
CA VAL A 19 -20.03 -24.68 -31.16
C VAL A 19 -19.51 -26.10 -31.41
N GLN A 20 -20.16 -26.90 -32.27
CA GLN A 20 -19.68 -28.24 -32.62
C GLN A 20 -18.30 -28.18 -33.31
N GLN A 21 -18.13 -27.26 -34.27
CA GLN A 21 -16.84 -27.04 -34.93
C GLN A 21 -15.76 -26.57 -33.93
N LEU A 22 -16.12 -25.69 -32.99
CA LEU A 22 -15.23 -25.19 -31.96
C LEU A 22 -14.79 -26.31 -31.00
N VAL A 23 -15.71 -27.16 -30.55
CA VAL A 23 -15.41 -28.35 -29.73
C VAL A 23 -14.42 -29.27 -30.46
N LYS A 24 -14.64 -29.57 -31.75
CA LYS A 24 -13.72 -30.39 -32.56
C LYS A 24 -12.32 -29.77 -32.62
N THR A 25 -12.25 -28.45 -32.81
CA THR A 25 -10.99 -27.71 -32.93
C THR A 25 -10.22 -27.69 -31.61
N VAL A 26 -10.89 -27.46 -30.47
CA VAL A 26 -10.29 -27.44 -29.12
C VAL A 26 -9.71 -28.81 -28.72
N LYS A 27 -10.33 -29.90 -29.20
CA LYS A 27 -9.78 -31.25 -29.01
C LYS A 27 -8.50 -31.48 -29.82
N GLN A 28 -8.39 -30.89 -31.00
CA GLN A 28 -7.30 -31.17 -31.95
C GLN A 28 -6.09 -30.24 -31.81
N HIS A 29 -6.28 -29.00 -31.34
CA HIS A 29 -5.23 -27.99 -31.32
C HIS A 29 -4.94 -27.48 -29.91
N PRO A 30 -3.66 -27.20 -29.58
CA PRO A 30 -3.27 -26.63 -28.29
C PRO A 30 -3.55 -25.12 -28.17
N LEU A 31 -3.84 -24.44 -29.28
CA LEU A 31 -4.24 -23.04 -29.33
C LEU A 31 -5.45 -22.87 -30.25
N VAL A 32 -6.49 -22.20 -29.78
CA VAL A 32 -7.70 -21.88 -30.56
C VAL A 32 -8.10 -20.42 -30.35
N PRO A 33 -7.71 -19.52 -31.27
CA PRO A 33 -8.19 -18.14 -31.28
C PRO A 33 -9.64 -18.07 -31.75
N VAL A 34 -10.50 -17.35 -31.03
CA VAL A 34 -11.89 -17.06 -31.41
C VAL A 34 -12.03 -15.56 -31.68
N ILE A 35 -12.21 -15.18 -32.94
CA ILE A 35 -12.14 -13.78 -33.38
C ILE A 35 -13.49 -13.32 -33.93
N GLY A 36 -13.88 -12.08 -33.62
CA GLY A 36 -15.07 -11.47 -34.23
C GLY A 36 -15.38 -10.09 -33.71
N ALA A 37 -16.38 -9.44 -34.32
CA ALA A 37 -16.79 -8.07 -34.01
C ALA A 37 -17.28 -7.92 -32.56
N SER A 38 -17.37 -6.69 -32.06
CA SER A 38 -17.99 -6.43 -30.75
C SER A 38 -19.46 -6.88 -30.76
N GLY A 39 -19.93 -7.50 -29.68
CA GLY A 39 -21.32 -7.97 -29.58
C GLY A 39 -21.67 -9.22 -30.42
N SER A 40 -20.72 -9.84 -31.12
CA SER A 40 -20.98 -11.04 -31.94
C SER A 40 -21.28 -12.33 -31.16
N GLY A 41 -21.17 -12.30 -29.82
CA GLY A 41 -21.40 -13.46 -28.96
C GLY A 41 -20.17 -14.32 -28.64
N LYS A 42 -18.93 -13.86 -28.90
CA LYS A 42 -17.68 -14.59 -28.59
C LYS A 42 -17.67 -15.23 -27.20
N SER A 43 -17.87 -14.41 -26.15
CA SER A 43 -17.86 -14.89 -24.77
C SER A 43 -19.01 -15.87 -24.53
N SER A 44 -20.22 -15.60 -25.05
CA SER A 44 -21.38 -16.49 -24.90
C SER A 44 -21.16 -17.86 -25.56
N VAL A 45 -20.61 -17.90 -26.76
CA VAL A 45 -20.26 -19.15 -27.46
C VAL A 45 -19.24 -19.96 -26.67
N VAL A 46 -18.26 -19.31 -26.03
CA VAL A 46 -17.28 -20.00 -25.20
C VAL A 46 -17.90 -20.50 -23.89
N PHE A 47 -18.59 -19.63 -23.14
CA PHE A 47 -19.07 -19.95 -21.80
C PHE A 47 -20.35 -20.79 -21.78
N ALA A 48 -21.32 -20.52 -22.65
CA ALA A 48 -22.60 -21.23 -22.69
C ALA A 48 -22.62 -22.35 -23.75
N GLY A 49 -21.74 -22.29 -24.76
CA GLY A 49 -21.64 -23.29 -25.82
C GLY A 49 -20.53 -24.32 -25.62
N LEU A 50 -19.28 -23.87 -25.63
CA LEU A 50 -18.08 -24.72 -25.62
C LEU A 50 -17.87 -25.41 -24.26
N ILE A 51 -17.80 -24.62 -23.18
CA ILE A 51 -17.45 -25.11 -21.84
C ILE A 51 -18.41 -26.22 -21.36
N PRO A 52 -19.75 -26.08 -21.46
CA PRO A 52 -20.66 -27.11 -20.96
C PRO A 52 -20.53 -28.44 -21.71
N LYS A 53 -20.29 -28.40 -23.03
CA LYS A 53 -20.08 -29.61 -23.84
C LYS A 53 -18.80 -30.35 -23.43
N LEU A 54 -17.69 -29.63 -23.24
CA LEU A 54 -16.44 -30.24 -22.80
C LEU A 54 -16.50 -30.73 -21.35
N ARG A 55 -17.21 -30.01 -20.47
CA ARG A 55 -17.38 -30.43 -19.08
C ARG A 55 -18.20 -31.72 -18.97
N ALA A 56 -19.21 -31.88 -19.83
CA ALA A 56 -20.02 -33.11 -19.89
C ALA A 56 -19.22 -34.36 -20.27
N GLU A 57 -18.08 -34.22 -20.95
CA GLU A 57 -17.19 -35.35 -21.28
C GLU A 57 -16.38 -35.85 -20.08
N GLY A 58 -16.26 -35.07 -19.00
CA GLY A 58 -15.55 -35.44 -17.77
C GLY A 58 -14.02 -35.46 -17.86
N THR A 59 -13.45 -35.38 -19.06
CA THR A 59 -12.01 -35.44 -19.36
C THR A 59 -11.28 -34.09 -19.30
N TRP A 60 -12.00 -32.99 -19.02
CA TRP A 60 -11.45 -31.64 -19.03
C TRP A 60 -11.43 -31.01 -17.64
N LEU A 61 -10.34 -30.33 -17.31
CA LEU A 61 -10.24 -29.33 -16.26
C LEU A 61 -10.38 -27.97 -16.94
N ILE A 62 -11.36 -27.14 -16.57
CA ILE A 62 -11.67 -25.91 -17.32
C ILE A 62 -11.51 -24.71 -16.41
N GLU A 63 -10.62 -23.80 -16.79
CA GLU A 63 -10.40 -22.53 -16.11
C GLU A 63 -10.52 -21.36 -17.06
N SER A 64 -10.98 -20.21 -16.54
CA SER A 64 -11.16 -19.01 -17.34
C SER A 64 -10.81 -17.74 -16.58
N PHE A 65 -10.20 -16.78 -17.26
CA PHE A 65 -9.91 -15.46 -16.70
C PHE A 65 -9.91 -14.39 -17.78
N ARG A 66 -9.86 -13.13 -17.34
CA ARG A 66 -9.62 -11.97 -18.21
C ARG A 66 -8.27 -11.37 -17.87
N PRO A 67 -7.41 -11.04 -18.85
CA PRO A 67 -6.05 -10.56 -18.55
C PRO A 67 -6.00 -9.30 -17.68
N ASN A 68 -6.95 -8.38 -17.84
CA ASN A 68 -6.95 -7.07 -17.16
C ASN A 68 -5.55 -6.40 -17.20
N LYS A 69 -5.24 -5.56 -16.19
CA LYS A 69 -3.93 -4.90 -16.06
C LYS A 69 -2.86 -5.78 -15.40
N GLN A 70 -3.26 -6.88 -14.74
CA GLN A 70 -2.38 -7.80 -14.00
C GLN A 70 -2.52 -9.25 -14.50
N PRO A 71 -2.10 -9.56 -15.74
CA PRO A 71 -2.43 -10.82 -16.41
C PRO A 71 -1.90 -12.08 -15.70
N PHE A 72 -0.73 -11.99 -15.06
CA PHE A 72 -0.19 -13.09 -14.26
C PHE A 72 -0.99 -13.36 -12.98
N TYR A 73 -1.57 -12.32 -12.36
CA TYR A 73 -2.42 -12.47 -11.18
C TYR A 73 -3.75 -13.12 -11.53
N GLU A 74 -4.39 -12.67 -12.61
CA GLU A 74 -5.68 -13.21 -13.06
C GLU A 74 -5.57 -14.68 -13.47
N LEU A 75 -4.48 -15.03 -14.15
CA LEU A 75 -4.14 -16.43 -14.43
C LEU A 75 -3.98 -17.24 -13.13
N ALA A 76 -3.18 -16.75 -12.18
CA ALA A 76 -2.94 -17.45 -10.92
C ALA A 76 -4.22 -17.61 -10.08
N ALA A 77 -5.07 -16.59 -10.05
CA ALA A 77 -6.33 -16.60 -9.31
C ALA A 77 -7.33 -17.64 -9.86
N ALA A 78 -7.41 -17.78 -11.19
CA ALA A 78 -8.20 -18.84 -11.81
C ALA A 78 -7.67 -20.23 -11.41
N LEU A 79 -6.36 -20.44 -11.52
CA LEU A 79 -5.75 -21.74 -11.21
C LEU A 79 -5.87 -22.17 -9.75
N ILE A 80 -5.79 -21.23 -8.80
CA ILE A 80 -5.89 -21.54 -7.36
C ILE A 80 -7.27 -22.03 -6.96
N SER A 81 -8.30 -21.60 -7.68
CA SER A 81 -9.66 -22.07 -7.42
C SER A 81 -9.78 -23.59 -7.65
N GLN A 82 -8.90 -24.18 -8.47
CA GLN A 82 -8.79 -25.63 -8.67
C GLN A 82 -7.76 -26.30 -7.79
N LEU A 83 -6.59 -25.67 -7.61
CA LEU A 83 -5.50 -26.24 -6.83
C LEU A 83 -5.88 -26.39 -5.35
N GLU A 84 -6.60 -25.42 -4.81
CA GLU A 84 -6.90 -25.34 -3.38
C GLU A 84 -8.33 -24.85 -3.11
N PRO A 85 -9.35 -25.67 -3.44
CA PRO A 85 -10.74 -25.26 -3.38
C PRO A 85 -11.20 -24.95 -1.94
N GLU A 86 -10.61 -25.59 -0.94
CA GLU A 86 -10.94 -25.49 0.49
C GLU A 86 -10.48 -24.18 1.15
N LEU A 87 -9.63 -23.39 0.47
CA LEU A 87 -9.13 -22.15 1.05
C LEU A 87 -10.21 -21.07 1.16
N SER A 88 -10.10 -20.26 2.22
CA SER A 88 -10.92 -19.06 2.37
C SER A 88 -10.65 -18.08 1.22
N LYS A 89 -11.62 -17.21 0.91
CA LYS A 89 -11.50 -16.21 -0.18
C LYS A 89 -10.26 -15.30 -0.01
N THR A 90 -9.90 -14.99 1.23
CA THR A 90 -8.72 -14.19 1.58
C THR A 90 -7.42 -14.97 1.32
N ASP A 91 -7.40 -16.26 1.65
CA ASP A 91 -6.21 -17.11 1.45
C ASP A 91 -5.97 -17.41 -0.02
N LYS A 92 -7.04 -17.62 -0.81
CA LYS A 92 -6.95 -17.77 -2.27
C LYS A 92 -6.30 -16.55 -2.92
N THR A 93 -6.65 -15.35 -2.44
CA THR A 93 -6.08 -14.08 -2.93
C THR A 93 -4.58 -14.00 -2.65
N THR A 94 -4.16 -14.31 -1.42
CA THR A 94 -2.75 -14.29 -1.03
C THR A 94 -1.92 -15.29 -1.83
N LYS A 95 -2.43 -16.52 -2.01
CA LYS A 95 -1.76 -17.53 -2.84
C LYS A 95 -1.71 -17.12 -4.31
N ALA A 96 -2.73 -16.42 -4.82
CA ALA A 96 -2.73 -15.95 -6.22
C ALA A 96 -1.62 -14.95 -6.47
N ILE A 97 -1.35 -14.06 -5.51
CA ILE A 97 -0.23 -13.13 -5.59
C ILE A 97 1.11 -13.87 -5.60
N GLU A 98 1.27 -14.91 -4.79
CA GLU A 98 2.49 -15.70 -4.73
C GLU A 98 2.71 -16.51 -6.02
N LEU A 99 1.69 -17.26 -6.46
CA LEU A 99 1.73 -18.02 -7.70
C LEU A 99 1.93 -17.13 -8.92
N ALA A 100 1.35 -15.93 -8.96
CA ALA A 100 1.57 -14.97 -10.05
C ALA A 100 3.04 -14.55 -10.18
N LYS A 101 3.71 -14.27 -9.05
CA LYS A 101 5.14 -13.93 -9.05
C LYS A 101 5.97 -15.10 -9.55
N LEU A 102 5.64 -16.30 -9.10
CA LEU A 102 6.31 -17.53 -9.48
C LEU A 102 6.15 -17.85 -10.98
N ILE A 103 4.93 -17.77 -11.52
CA ILE A 103 4.66 -17.93 -12.96
C ILE A 103 5.42 -16.87 -13.78
N CYS A 104 5.47 -15.63 -13.29
CA CYS A 104 6.20 -14.55 -13.95
C CYS A 104 7.73 -14.77 -13.97
N GLN A 105 8.29 -15.38 -12.91
CA GLN A 105 9.74 -15.58 -12.76
C GLN A 105 10.24 -16.87 -13.42
N HIS A 106 9.50 -17.97 -13.28
CA HIS A 106 9.92 -19.31 -13.69
C HIS A 106 9.15 -19.86 -14.90
N GLY A 107 8.16 -19.12 -15.38
CA GLY A 107 7.31 -19.51 -16.51
C GLY A 107 6.15 -20.41 -16.08
N PHE A 108 5.06 -20.35 -16.85
CA PHE A 108 3.83 -21.07 -16.54
C PHE A 108 3.99 -22.61 -16.61
N THR A 109 4.84 -23.10 -17.50
CA THR A 109 5.10 -24.53 -17.71
C THR A 109 5.55 -25.27 -16.44
N ALA A 110 6.33 -24.61 -15.58
CA ALA A 110 6.88 -25.21 -14.36
C ALA A 110 5.79 -25.60 -13.34
N TYR A 111 4.60 -24.99 -13.44
CA TYR A 111 3.50 -25.17 -12.50
C TYR A 111 2.37 -26.06 -13.06
N LEU A 112 2.42 -26.42 -14.34
CA LEU A 112 1.45 -27.32 -14.96
C LEU A 112 1.47 -28.72 -14.36
N SER A 113 2.65 -29.23 -14.01
CA SER A 113 2.81 -30.55 -13.39
C SER A 113 2.14 -30.63 -12.02
N ALA A 114 2.13 -29.52 -11.26
CA ALA A 114 1.45 -29.44 -9.97
C ALA A 114 -0.09 -29.43 -10.14
N ILE A 115 -0.60 -28.74 -11.17
CA ILE A 115 -2.04 -28.67 -11.47
C ILE A 115 -2.58 -30.03 -11.92
N LEU A 116 -1.80 -30.75 -12.73
CA LEU A 116 -2.22 -32.03 -13.31
C LEU A 116 -1.87 -33.24 -12.44
N LYS A 117 -1.18 -33.04 -11.30
CA LYS A 117 -0.67 -34.12 -10.45
C LYS A 117 -1.77 -35.05 -9.93
N ASP A 118 -2.90 -34.49 -9.54
CA ASP A 118 -4.00 -35.23 -8.91
C ASP A 118 -5.02 -35.75 -9.92
N LYS A 119 -4.92 -35.38 -11.21
CA LYS A 119 -5.84 -35.75 -12.30
C LYS A 119 -5.08 -35.94 -13.63
N PRO A 120 -4.11 -36.87 -13.71
CA PRO A 120 -3.25 -37.05 -14.88
C PRO A 120 -4.01 -37.46 -16.16
N GLU A 121 -5.22 -38.00 -16.01
CA GLU A 121 -6.13 -38.37 -17.10
C GLU A 121 -6.88 -37.18 -17.72
N LYS A 122 -6.82 -35.99 -17.10
CA LYS A 122 -7.55 -34.81 -17.55
C LYS A 122 -6.68 -33.81 -18.31
N ARG A 123 -7.27 -33.17 -19.32
CA ARG A 123 -6.66 -32.08 -20.08
C ARG A 123 -7.13 -30.72 -19.56
N LEU A 124 -6.21 -29.78 -19.36
CA LEU A 124 -6.53 -28.41 -18.93
C LEU A 124 -6.96 -27.56 -20.13
N LEU A 125 -8.19 -27.05 -20.11
CA LEU A 125 -8.65 -25.97 -20.97
C LEU A 125 -8.48 -24.65 -20.22
N LEU A 126 -7.65 -23.75 -20.76
CA LEU A 126 -7.48 -22.41 -20.25
C LEU A 126 -8.14 -21.41 -21.21
N VAL A 127 -9.15 -20.70 -20.73
CA VAL A 127 -9.89 -19.70 -21.48
C VAL A 127 -9.44 -18.30 -21.09
N VAL A 128 -8.92 -17.54 -22.05
CA VAL A 128 -8.56 -16.13 -21.89
C VAL A 128 -9.60 -15.29 -22.61
N ASP A 129 -10.60 -14.82 -21.86
CA ASP A 129 -11.69 -14.00 -22.42
C ASP A 129 -11.26 -12.53 -22.53
N GLN A 130 -11.71 -11.84 -23.58
CA GLN A 130 -11.40 -10.43 -23.87
C GLN A 130 -9.90 -10.16 -23.90
N PHE A 131 -9.17 -10.92 -24.72
CA PHE A 131 -7.72 -10.82 -24.84
C PHE A 131 -7.26 -9.40 -25.25
N GLU A 132 -8.12 -8.62 -25.90
CA GLU A 132 -7.86 -7.22 -26.21
C GLU A 132 -7.57 -6.33 -24.98
N GLU A 133 -8.04 -6.71 -23.79
CA GLU A 133 -7.78 -5.98 -22.55
C GLU A 133 -6.28 -5.95 -22.20
N LEU A 134 -5.53 -6.97 -22.64
CA LEU A 134 -4.08 -7.01 -22.47
C LEU A 134 -3.39 -5.81 -23.14
N TYR A 135 -3.85 -5.42 -24.34
CA TYR A 135 -3.28 -4.33 -25.13
C TYR A 135 -3.70 -2.94 -24.66
N THR A 136 -4.83 -2.84 -23.97
CA THR A 136 -5.37 -1.54 -23.51
C THR A 136 -5.05 -1.26 -22.05
N GLY A 137 -4.80 -2.30 -21.24
CA GLY A 137 -4.63 -2.20 -19.79
C GLY A 137 -3.24 -2.50 -19.24
N CYS A 138 -2.35 -3.16 -20.00
CA CYS A 138 -1.05 -3.63 -19.51
C CYS A 138 0.14 -2.90 -20.17
N ALA A 139 1.24 -2.71 -19.43
CA ALA A 139 2.47 -2.16 -20.00
C ALA A 139 3.08 -3.12 -21.03
N THR A 140 3.61 -2.59 -22.14
CA THR A 140 4.08 -3.37 -23.30
C THR A 140 5.09 -4.47 -22.94
N THR A 141 6.01 -4.21 -22.01
CA THR A 141 6.99 -5.20 -21.55
C THR A 141 6.35 -6.39 -20.83
N LYS A 142 5.37 -6.15 -19.96
CA LYS A 142 4.62 -7.21 -19.27
C LYS A 142 3.67 -7.96 -20.20
N GLN A 143 3.09 -7.27 -21.18
CA GLN A 143 2.26 -7.89 -22.22
C GLN A 143 3.05 -8.97 -22.97
N GLN A 144 4.25 -8.64 -23.46
CA GLN A 144 5.07 -9.59 -24.22
C GLN A 144 5.49 -10.79 -23.38
N GLN A 145 5.97 -10.54 -22.14
CA GLN A 145 6.31 -11.61 -21.19
C GLN A 145 5.14 -12.57 -20.93
N PHE A 146 3.92 -12.04 -20.82
CA PHE A 146 2.73 -12.85 -20.60
C PHE A 146 2.36 -13.68 -21.83
N ILE A 147 2.40 -13.08 -23.04
CA ILE A 147 2.15 -13.80 -24.29
C ILE A 147 3.17 -14.92 -24.46
N ASP A 148 4.46 -14.66 -24.19
CA ASP A 148 5.52 -15.65 -24.30
C ASP A 148 5.31 -16.81 -23.31
N ALA A 149 4.88 -16.51 -22.08
CA ALA A 149 4.56 -17.55 -21.09
C ALA A 149 3.42 -18.46 -21.55
N LEU A 150 2.38 -17.91 -22.19
CA LEU A 150 1.27 -18.69 -22.75
C LEU A 150 1.69 -19.50 -23.97
N LEU A 151 2.45 -18.91 -24.88
CA LEU A 151 2.94 -19.60 -26.08
C LEU A 151 3.89 -20.74 -25.75
N LYS A 152 4.76 -20.55 -24.74
CA LYS A 152 5.65 -21.61 -24.27
C LYS A 152 4.86 -22.84 -23.77
N VAL A 153 3.69 -22.63 -23.13
CA VAL A 153 2.79 -23.73 -22.73
C VAL A 153 2.18 -24.43 -23.94
N VAL A 154 1.72 -23.66 -24.94
CA VAL A 154 1.19 -24.22 -26.20
C VAL A 154 2.23 -25.10 -26.89
N GLU A 155 3.52 -24.72 -26.83
CA GLU A 155 4.62 -25.48 -27.43
C GLU A 155 5.05 -26.69 -26.61
N SER A 156 5.27 -26.54 -25.29
CA SER A 156 5.90 -27.58 -24.46
C SER A 156 4.92 -28.55 -23.80
N ALA A 157 3.63 -28.21 -23.72
CA ALA A 157 2.58 -28.99 -23.07
C ALA A 157 1.46 -29.38 -24.06
N SER A 158 1.81 -29.51 -25.34
CA SER A 158 0.89 -29.90 -26.40
C SER A 158 0.33 -31.30 -26.12
N GLY A 159 -0.95 -31.36 -25.75
CA GLY A 159 -1.68 -32.60 -25.40
C GLY A 159 -2.24 -32.59 -23.97
N THR A 160 -1.64 -31.82 -23.05
CA THR A 160 -2.14 -31.67 -21.67
C THR A 160 -2.80 -30.32 -21.42
N VAL A 161 -2.51 -29.30 -22.24
CA VAL A 161 -3.15 -27.98 -22.17
C VAL A 161 -3.72 -27.57 -23.53
N THR A 162 -4.92 -26.97 -23.53
CA THR A 162 -5.46 -26.19 -24.64
C THR A 162 -5.74 -24.77 -24.20
N LEU A 163 -5.24 -23.79 -24.97
CA LEU A 163 -5.51 -22.38 -24.78
C LEU A 163 -6.61 -21.92 -25.76
N VAL A 164 -7.71 -21.40 -25.23
CA VAL A 164 -8.74 -20.70 -26.00
C VAL A 164 -8.66 -19.21 -25.67
N LEU A 165 -8.57 -18.35 -26.67
CA LEU A 165 -8.57 -16.90 -26.45
C LEU A 165 -9.66 -16.25 -27.28
N THR A 166 -10.40 -15.31 -26.69
CA THR A 166 -11.36 -14.49 -27.44
C THR A 166 -10.73 -13.14 -27.75
N LEU A 167 -10.79 -12.70 -29.01
CA LEU A 167 -10.18 -11.44 -29.44
C LEU A 167 -11.13 -10.69 -30.38
N ARG A 168 -11.19 -9.37 -30.24
CA ARG A 168 -11.87 -8.51 -31.21
C ARG A 168 -11.10 -8.40 -32.52
N ALA A 169 -11.82 -8.44 -33.64
CA ALA A 169 -11.22 -8.33 -34.98
C ALA A 169 -10.35 -7.07 -35.14
N ASP A 170 -10.78 -5.93 -34.59
CA ASP A 170 -10.06 -4.65 -34.68
C ASP A 170 -8.68 -4.67 -33.98
N PHE A 171 -8.45 -5.64 -33.08
CA PHE A 171 -7.19 -5.80 -32.36
C PHE A 171 -6.22 -6.80 -33.04
N TYR A 172 -6.59 -7.33 -34.20
CA TYR A 172 -5.76 -8.28 -34.94
C TYR A 172 -4.41 -7.68 -35.36
N SER A 173 -4.34 -6.37 -35.61
CA SER A 173 -3.09 -5.67 -35.92
C SER A 173 -2.02 -5.83 -34.82
N TYR A 174 -2.42 -5.92 -33.55
CA TYR A 174 -1.50 -6.17 -32.44
C TYR A 174 -0.91 -7.58 -32.46
N VAL A 175 -1.64 -8.56 -33.00
CA VAL A 175 -1.13 -9.92 -33.21
C VAL A 175 -0.06 -9.92 -34.29
N VAL A 176 -0.33 -9.25 -35.41
CA VAL A 176 0.60 -9.12 -36.56
C VAL A 176 1.88 -8.37 -36.17
N ASN A 177 1.77 -7.38 -35.28
CA ASN A 177 2.92 -6.59 -34.83
C ASN A 177 3.80 -7.30 -33.79
N TYR A 178 3.43 -8.51 -33.35
CA TYR A 178 4.24 -9.30 -32.41
C TYR A 178 4.63 -10.67 -33.03
N PRO A 179 5.87 -10.81 -33.55
CA PRO A 179 6.26 -11.97 -34.36
C PRO A 179 6.02 -13.36 -33.74
N PRO A 180 6.28 -13.61 -32.44
CA PRO A 180 6.00 -14.90 -31.82
C PRO A 180 4.52 -15.29 -31.89
N PHE A 181 3.63 -14.30 -31.70
CA PHE A 181 2.19 -14.54 -31.70
C PHE A 181 1.61 -14.64 -33.11
N THR A 182 2.15 -13.87 -34.07
CA THR A 182 1.88 -14.06 -35.50
C THR A 182 2.21 -15.49 -35.94
N LYS A 183 3.38 -16.00 -35.57
CA LYS A 183 3.80 -17.37 -35.89
C LYS A 183 2.82 -18.41 -35.33
N ALA A 184 2.34 -18.20 -34.10
CA ALA A 184 1.35 -19.07 -33.48
C ALA A 184 -0.01 -19.05 -34.20
N PHE A 185 -0.51 -17.88 -34.61
CA PHE A 185 -1.79 -17.75 -35.33
C PHE A 185 -1.74 -18.29 -36.76
N ASN A 186 -0.57 -18.23 -37.41
CA ASN A 186 -0.38 -18.86 -38.72
C ASN A 186 -0.37 -20.39 -38.61
N LYS A 187 0.17 -20.93 -37.51
CA LYS A 187 0.19 -22.38 -37.24
C LYS A 187 -1.19 -22.90 -36.80
N TYR A 188 -1.93 -22.11 -36.02
CA TYR A 188 -3.25 -22.46 -35.50
C TYR A 188 -4.27 -21.39 -35.91
N PRO A 189 -4.90 -21.53 -37.09
CA PRO A 189 -5.80 -20.52 -37.64
C PRO A 189 -6.99 -20.22 -36.73
N ALA A 190 -7.37 -18.94 -36.67
CA ALA A 190 -8.47 -18.46 -35.87
C ALA A 190 -9.83 -18.99 -36.34
N LYS A 191 -10.72 -19.25 -35.37
CA LYS A 191 -12.16 -19.46 -35.61
C LYS A 191 -12.88 -18.12 -35.57
N ASN A 192 -13.22 -17.63 -36.75
CA ASN A 192 -13.94 -16.38 -36.90
C ASN A 192 -15.42 -16.59 -36.64
N ILE A 193 -15.97 -15.92 -35.62
CA ILE A 193 -17.41 -15.86 -35.41
C ILE A 193 -18.01 -14.85 -36.39
N THR A 194 -18.81 -15.37 -37.30
CA THR A 194 -19.56 -14.56 -38.27
C THR A 194 -20.86 -14.08 -37.65
N LEU A 195 -21.57 -13.22 -38.38
CA LEU A 195 -22.92 -12.82 -38.04
C LEU A 195 -23.84 -14.04 -38.02
N MET A 196 -24.88 -14.02 -37.18
CA MET A 196 -25.87 -15.09 -37.16
C MET A 196 -26.66 -15.12 -38.48
N THR A 197 -27.02 -16.32 -38.94
CA THR A 197 -28.01 -16.50 -40.00
C THR A 197 -29.41 -16.18 -39.47
N GLU A 198 -30.39 -16.08 -40.36
CA GLU A 198 -31.78 -15.83 -39.95
C GLU A 198 -32.32 -16.98 -39.10
N GLU A 199 -32.02 -18.21 -39.51
CA GLU A 199 -32.39 -19.45 -38.82
C GLU A 199 -31.75 -19.49 -37.42
N GLU A 200 -30.46 -19.15 -37.32
CA GLU A 200 -29.77 -19.06 -36.04
C GLU A 200 -30.43 -18.03 -35.10
N ILE A 201 -30.82 -16.85 -35.61
CA ILE A 201 -31.49 -15.81 -34.80
C ILE A 201 -32.89 -16.27 -34.40
N GLN A 202 -33.63 -16.91 -35.31
CA GLN A 202 -34.96 -17.45 -35.04
C GLN A 202 -34.89 -18.46 -33.89
N GLU A 203 -33.96 -19.41 -33.95
CA GLU A 203 -33.77 -20.39 -32.87
C GLU A 203 -33.41 -19.72 -31.53
N ALA A 204 -32.56 -18.68 -31.56
CA ALA A 204 -32.18 -17.93 -30.38
C ALA A 204 -33.34 -17.12 -29.76
N ILE A 205 -34.41 -16.84 -30.52
CA ILE A 205 -35.62 -16.16 -30.05
C ILE A 205 -36.67 -17.16 -29.55
N GLU A 206 -36.99 -18.17 -30.38
CA GLU A 206 -38.15 -19.03 -30.18
C GLU A 206 -37.89 -20.13 -29.15
N ARG A 207 -36.73 -20.79 -29.20
CA ARG A 207 -36.45 -21.94 -28.32
C ARG A 207 -36.41 -21.58 -26.83
N PRO A 208 -35.80 -20.46 -26.39
CA PRO A 208 -35.90 -20.04 -24.99
C PRO A 208 -37.34 -19.80 -24.54
N ALA A 209 -38.16 -19.14 -25.36
CA ALA A 209 -39.55 -18.85 -25.00
C ALA A 209 -40.38 -20.13 -24.91
N GLN A 210 -40.22 -21.04 -25.88
CA GLN A 210 -40.87 -22.36 -25.88
C GLN A 210 -40.52 -23.16 -24.62
N LYS A 211 -39.24 -23.16 -24.23
CA LYS A 211 -38.78 -23.86 -23.01
C LYS A 211 -39.39 -23.28 -21.73
N MET A 212 -39.72 -21.99 -21.74
CA MET A 212 -40.38 -21.30 -20.62
C MET A 212 -41.92 -21.29 -20.73
N GLY A 213 -42.49 -21.97 -21.73
CA GLY A 213 -43.94 -22.04 -21.95
C GLY A 213 -44.57 -20.74 -22.45
N VAL A 214 -43.79 -19.84 -23.05
CA VAL A 214 -44.27 -18.57 -23.61
C VAL A 214 -44.36 -18.66 -25.12
N GLN A 215 -45.50 -18.22 -25.66
CA GLN A 215 -45.78 -18.24 -27.09
C GLN A 215 -45.61 -16.85 -27.71
N PHE A 216 -45.25 -16.82 -28.99
CA PHE A 216 -45.31 -15.61 -29.80
C PHE A 216 -46.67 -15.55 -30.50
N GLU A 217 -47.24 -14.36 -30.64
CA GLU A 217 -48.34 -14.11 -31.57
C GLU A 217 -47.89 -14.42 -33.02
N ASP A 218 -48.80 -14.96 -33.82
CA ASP A 218 -48.51 -15.42 -35.18
C ASP A 218 -47.86 -14.30 -36.03
N GLY A 219 -46.69 -14.59 -36.60
CA GLY A 219 -45.94 -13.63 -37.44
C GLY A 219 -45.04 -12.66 -36.68
N LEU A 220 -45.07 -12.63 -35.34
CA LEU A 220 -44.22 -11.73 -34.54
C LEU A 220 -42.74 -12.05 -34.69
N THR A 221 -42.35 -13.34 -34.67
CA THR A 221 -40.94 -13.71 -34.84
C THR A 221 -40.40 -13.19 -36.18
N GLN A 222 -41.15 -13.36 -37.27
CA GLN A 222 -40.73 -12.88 -38.59
C GLN A 222 -40.56 -11.35 -38.61
N GLN A 223 -41.49 -10.63 -37.97
CA GLN A 223 -41.35 -9.17 -37.83
C GLN A 223 -40.08 -8.77 -37.05
N ILE A 224 -39.75 -9.50 -35.97
CA ILE A 224 -38.51 -9.27 -35.22
C ILE A 224 -37.28 -9.55 -36.09
N LEU A 225 -37.29 -10.64 -36.87
CA LEU A 225 -36.20 -11.02 -37.77
C LEU A 225 -35.97 -9.95 -38.86
N ASP A 226 -37.04 -9.45 -39.45
CA ASP A 226 -36.98 -8.40 -40.48
C ASP A 226 -36.42 -7.10 -39.93
N ASP A 227 -36.82 -6.70 -38.72
CA ASP A 227 -36.28 -5.50 -38.05
C ASP A 227 -34.77 -5.67 -37.72
N VAL A 228 -34.34 -6.87 -37.29
CA VAL A 228 -32.91 -7.16 -37.01
C VAL A 228 -32.05 -7.14 -38.29
N LYS A 229 -32.59 -7.61 -39.41
CA LYS A 229 -31.90 -7.55 -40.72
C LYS A 229 -31.64 -6.10 -41.16
N GLN A 230 -32.60 -5.20 -40.95
CA GLN A 230 -32.51 -3.80 -41.37
C GLN A 230 -31.53 -2.98 -40.51
N GLU A 231 -31.44 -3.24 -39.21
CA GLU A 231 -30.66 -2.44 -38.23
C GLU A 231 -29.17 -2.80 -38.13
N GLN A 232 -28.59 -3.38 -39.18
CA GLN A 232 -27.20 -3.85 -39.23
C GLN A 232 -26.84 -4.85 -38.10
N ARG A 233 -27.73 -5.82 -37.82
CA ARG A 233 -27.43 -7.07 -37.06
C ARG A 233 -26.71 -6.87 -35.71
N ASN A 234 -27.31 -6.08 -34.82
CA ASN A 234 -26.80 -5.86 -33.47
C ASN A 234 -27.53 -6.74 -32.43
N LEU A 235 -27.00 -7.95 -32.17
CA LEU A 235 -27.56 -8.91 -31.19
C LEU A 235 -27.87 -8.29 -29.82
N PRO A 236 -27.04 -7.38 -29.29
CA PRO A 236 -27.41 -6.59 -28.13
C PRO A 236 -28.78 -5.87 -28.23
N LEU A 237 -29.08 -5.17 -29.33
CA LEU A 237 -30.38 -4.49 -29.45
C LEU A 237 -31.55 -5.46 -29.42
N LEU A 238 -31.37 -6.63 -30.05
CA LEU A 238 -32.34 -7.72 -29.99
C LEU A 238 -32.53 -8.24 -28.55
N GLU A 239 -31.44 -8.54 -27.83
CA GLU A 239 -31.48 -8.95 -26.41
C GLU A 239 -32.28 -7.95 -25.57
N PHE A 240 -32.02 -6.66 -25.76
CA PHE A 240 -32.72 -5.61 -25.03
C PHE A 240 -34.21 -5.55 -25.36
N ALA A 241 -34.57 -5.58 -26.65
CA ALA A 241 -35.96 -5.54 -27.10
C ALA A 241 -36.75 -6.73 -26.56
N LEU A 242 -36.19 -7.95 -26.66
CA LEU A 242 -36.80 -9.16 -26.11
C LEU A 242 -36.94 -9.09 -24.59
N THR A 243 -35.96 -8.52 -23.89
CA THR A 243 -36.03 -8.33 -22.43
C THR A 243 -37.19 -7.40 -22.05
N GLN A 244 -37.42 -6.32 -22.79
CA GLN A 244 -38.55 -5.42 -22.52
C GLN A 244 -39.88 -6.06 -22.88
N LEU A 245 -39.94 -6.74 -24.03
CA LEU A 245 -41.13 -7.49 -24.46
C LEU A 245 -41.52 -8.55 -23.44
N TRP A 246 -40.53 -9.27 -22.90
CA TRP A 246 -40.72 -10.27 -21.85
C TRP A 246 -41.30 -9.67 -20.57
N LYS A 247 -40.86 -8.47 -20.15
CA LYS A 247 -41.39 -7.81 -18.94
C LYS A 247 -42.87 -7.41 -19.06
N GLN A 248 -43.34 -7.18 -20.29
CA GLN A 248 -44.74 -6.85 -20.57
C GLN A 248 -45.58 -8.10 -20.88
N SER A 249 -44.96 -9.27 -20.92
CA SER A 249 -45.61 -10.55 -21.20
C SER A 249 -46.50 -11.01 -20.05
N GLN A 250 -47.68 -11.53 -20.39
CA GLN A 250 -48.55 -12.30 -19.50
C GLN A 250 -48.73 -13.73 -20.04
N GLY A 251 -47.65 -14.35 -20.50
CA GLY A 251 -47.65 -15.72 -21.06
C GLY A 251 -47.66 -15.77 -22.59
N GLN A 252 -47.91 -14.64 -23.26
CA GLN A 252 -47.79 -14.50 -24.71
C GLN A 252 -47.11 -13.16 -25.06
N LEU A 253 -46.21 -13.19 -26.04
CA LEU A 253 -45.54 -12.01 -26.60
C LEU A 253 -46.33 -11.53 -27.82
N THR A 254 -46.75 -10.27 -27.85
CA THR A 254 -47.70 -9.74 -28.85
C THR A 254 -47.10 -8.65 -29.74
N HIS A 255 -47.65 -8.49 -30.94
CA HIS A 255 -47.34 -7.39 -31.87
C HIS A 255 -47.60 -6.02 -31.25
N LYS A 256 -48.64 -5.92 -30.42
CA LYS A 256 -49.00 -4.70 -29.70
C LYS A 256 -47.89 -4.30 -28.73
N ALA A 257 -47.51 -5.18 -27.81
CA ALA A 257 -46.44 -4.92 -26.86
C ALA A 257 -45.09 -4.66 -27.56
N TYR A 258 -44.80 -5.41 -28.63
CA TYR A 258 -43.60 -5.20 -29.44
C TYR A 258 -43.56 -3.82 -30.11
N SER A 259 -44.71 -3.33 -30.58
CA SER A 259 -44.82 -1.98 -31.15
C SER A 259 -44.76 -0.89 -30.08
N GLU A 260 -45.34 -1.12 -28.90
CA GLU A 260 -45.31 -0.19 -27.75
C GLU A 260 -43.89 0.04 -27.23
N ILE A 261 -43.06 -1.01 -27.15
CA ILE A 261 -41.64 -0.83 -26.81
C ILE A 261 -40.87 -0.12 -27.94
N GLY A 262 -41.43 0.01 -29.14
CA GLY A 262 -40.75 0.66 -30.28
C GLY A 262 -39.92 -0.30 -31.14
N ARG A 263 -40.21 -1.61 -31.06
CA ARG A 263 -39.54 -2.69 -31.78
C ARG A 263 -38.02 -2.74 -31.52
N VAL A 264 -37.27 -3.53 -32.29
CA VAL A 264 -35.80 -3.68 -32.09
C VAL A 264 -35.06 -2.35 -32.19
N LYS A 265 -35.43 -1.48 -33.15
CA LYS A 265 -34.76 -0.21 -33.39
C LYS A 265 -34.88 0.77 -32.21
N LYS A 266 -36.09 0.99 -31.70
CA LYS A 266 -36.36 2.05 -30.71
C LYS A 266 -36.56 1.55 -29.28
N ALA A 267 -36.61 0.24 -29.01
CA ALA A 267 -36.72 -0.31 -27.65
C ALA A 267 -35.74 0.33 -26.66
N LEU A 268 -34.46 0.37 -27.03
CA LEU A 268 -33.43 0.95 -26.17
C LEU A 268 -33.59 2.48 -26.01
N VAL A 269 -34.04 3.16 -27.07
CA VAL A 269 -34.24 4.62 -27.08
C VAL A 269 -35.45 5.00 -26.23
N ASN A 270 -36.60 4.34 -26.44
CA ASN A 270 -37.83 4.60 -25.69
C ASN A 270 -37.62 4.37 -24.20
N TYR A 271 -36.90 3.32 -23.82
CA TYR A 271 -36.52 3.09 -22.43
C TYR A 271 -35.59 4.19 -21.89
N ALA A 272 -34.62 4.65 -22.68
CA ALA A 272 -33.74 5.74 -22.27
C ALA A 272 -34.52 7.06 -22.10
N GLU A 273 -35.50 7.32 -22.96
CA GLU A 273 -36.42 8.46 -22.84
C GLU A 273 -37.26 8.37 -21.57
N GLU A 274 -37.88 7.23 -21.30
CA GLU A 274 -38.69 7.02 -20.09
C GLU A 274 -37.86 7.26 -18.81
N VAL A 275 -36.66 6.68 -18.73
CA VAL A 275 -35.75 6.87 -17.59
C VAL A 275 -35.30 8.33 -17.48
N TYR A 276 -35.07 9.01 -18.60
CA TYR A 276 -34.68 10.43 -18.61
C TYR A 276 -35.83 11.35 -18.17
N GLU A 277 -37.06 11.05 -18.57
CA GLU A 277 -38.26 11.83 -18.23
C GLU A 277 -38.64 11.69 -16.75
N GLN A 278 -38.27 10.58 -16.10
CA GLN A 278 -38.43 10.39 -14.65
C GLN A 278 -37.46 11.24 -13.79
N LEU A 279 -36.44 11.85 -14.39
CA LEU A 279 -35.49 12.73 -13.68
C LEU A 279 -36.08 14.14 -13.46
N THR A 280 -35.66 14.83 -12.39
CA THR A 280 -36.01 16.25 -12.20
C THR A 280 -35.41 17.13 -13.29
N LYS A 281 -35.92 18.35 -13.49
CA LYS A 281 -35.41 19.26 -14.53
C LYS A 281 -33.92 19.58 -14.37
N GLU A 282 -33.44 19.71 -13.13
CA GLU A 282 -32.02 19.91 -12.82
C GLU A 282 -31.19 18.66 -13.15
N GLN A 283 -31.69 17.47 -12.79
CA GLN A 283 -31.04 16.19 -13.10
C GLN A 283 -31.00 15.93 -14.62
N GLN A 284 -32.05 16.26 -15.36
CA GLN A 284 -32.11 16.15 -16.81
C GLN A 284 -31.01 16.97 -17.50
N GLN A 285 -30.79 18.21 -17.06
CA GLN A 285 -29.72 19.07 -17.59
C GLN A 285 -28.32 18.50 -17.29
N GLN A 286 -28.13 17.94 -16.09
CA GLN A 286 -26.85 17.33 -15.72
C GLN A 286 -26.61 15.99 -16.43
N ALA A 287 -27.64 15.14 -16.57
CA ALA A 287 -27.58 13.89 -17.31
C ALA A 287 -27.22 14.12 -18.78
N ALA A 288 -27.82 15.13 -19.43
CA ALA A 288 -27.48 15.51 -20.80
C ALA A 288 -25.99 15.90 -20.93
N LYS A 289 -25.46 16.70 -19.99
CA LYS A 289 -24.03 17.06 -19.96
C LYS A 289 -23.13 15.83 -19.77
N ILE A 290 -23.50 14.90 -18.89
CA ILE A 290 -22.74 13.67 -18.65
C ILE A 290 -22.74 12.77 -19.88
N LEU A 291 -23.91 12.50 -20.47
CA LEU A 291 -24.05 11.63 -21.64
C LEU A 291 -23.25 12.16 -22.84
N VAL A 292 -23.30 13.47 -23.09
CA VAL A 292 -22.48 14.12 -24.14
C VAL A 292 -20.98 13.89 -23.90
N LYS A 293 -20.50 13.96 -22.66
CA LYS A 293 -19.08 13.71 -22.33
C LYS A 293 -18.66 12.25 -22.56
N LEU A 294 -19.58 11.29 -22.50
CA LEU A 294 -19.31 9.86 -22.67
C LEU A 294 -19.31 9.39 -24.14
N VAL A 295 -19.42 10.32 -25.09
CA VAL A 295 -19.37 10.05 -26.53
C VAL A 295 -18.11 10.67 -27.12
N ARG A 296 -17.40 9.92 -27.98
CA ARG A 296 -16.26 10.42 -28.78
C ARG A 296 -16.46 10.08 -30.25
N ARG A 297 -15.78 10.77 -31.16
CA ARG A 297 -15.74 10.36 -32.56
C ARG A 297 -14.72 9.23 -32.77
N GLY A 298 -15.13 8.18 -33.47
CA GLY A 298 -14.22 7.16 -33.99
C GLY A 298 -13.52 7.64 -35.26
N VAL A 299 -12.67 6.79 -35.83
CA VAL A 299 -12.07 7.02 -37.16
C VAL A 299 -13.19 6.90 -38.21
N GLY A 300 -13.65 8.03 -38.76
CA GLY A 300 -14.75 8.09 -39.74
C GLY A 300 -15.88 9.06 -39.36
N ILE A 301 -17.12 8.74 -39.78
CA ILE A 301 -18.35 9.53 -39.49
C ILE A 301 -19.04 9.03 -38.20
N GLU A 302 -18.59 7.90 -37.63
CA GLU A 302 -19.29 7.22 -36.54
C GLU A 302 -18.89 7.71 -35.14
N TYR A 303 -19.89 7.80 -34.26
CA TYR A 303 -19.72 8.09 -32.84
C TYR A 303 -19.49 6.80 -32.05
N THR A 304 -18.51 6.80 -31.16
CA THR A 304 -18.14 5.66 -30.30
C THR A 304 -18.20 6.04 -28.82
N ARG A 305 -18.23 5.05 -27.94
CA ARG A 305 -18.23 5.28 -26.48
C ARG A 305 -16.88 5.77 -25.96
N ARG A 306 -16.91 6.63 -24.94
CA ARG A 306 -15.76 7.14 -24.16
C ARG A 306 -15.92 6.73 -22.69
N VAL A 307 -14.82 6.26 -22.10
CA VAL A 307 -14.72 5.99 -20.66
C VAL A 307 -14.21 7.25 -19.95
N LEU A 308 -14.88 7.65 -18.87
CA LEU A 308 -14.48 8.77 -18.03
C LEU A 308 -14.35 8.36 -16.56
N THR A 309 -13.48 9.02 -15.81
CA THR A 309 -13.32 8.81 -14.36
C THR A 309 -14.27 9.68 -13.54
N ARG A 310 -14.48 9.35 -12.26
CA ARG A 310 -15.37 10.06 -11.33
C ARG A 310 -15.07 11.57 -11.27
N SER A 311 -13.81 11.96 -11.19
CA SER A 311 -13.36 13.36 -11.21
C SER A 311 -13.64 14.10 -12.52
N GLN A 312 -13.72 13.39 -13.65
CA GLN A 312 -13.99 13.98 -14.96
C GLN A 312 -15.49 14.21 -15.22
N VAL A 313 -16.34 13.40 -14.59
CA VAL A 313 -17.79 13.39 -14.84
C VAL A 313 -18.53 14.39 -13.93
N GLY A 314 -18.19 14.44 -12.65
CA GLY A 314 -18.84 15.30 -11.66
C GLY A 314 -19.88 14.55 -10.82
N ASN A 315 -21.17 14.84 -11.00
CA ASN A 315 -22.27 14.30 -10.18
C ASN A 315 -22.36 12.76 -10.27
N TRP A 316 -21.65 12.08 -9.36
CA TRP A 316 -21.52 10.62 -9.33
C TRP A 316 -22.78 9.91 -8.83
N GLU A 317 -23.59 10.59 -8.03
CA GLU A 317 -24.87 10.06 -7.57
C GLU A 317 -25.82 9.83 -8.76
N LEU A 318 -25.91 10.83 -9.65
CA LEU A 318 -26.68 10.71 -10.89
C LEU A 318 -26.11 9.65 -11.84
N VAL A 319 -24.78 9.51 -11.91
CA VAL A 319 -24.13 8.41 -12.66
C VAL A 319 -24.57 7.05 -12.12
N THR A 320 -24.58 6.89 -10.79
CA THR A 320 -24.98 5.65 -10.14
C THR A 320 -26.46 5.35 -10.38
N GLN A 321 -27.32 6.36 -10.34
CA GLN A 321 -28.74 6.24 -10.68
C GLN A 321 -28.94 5.79 -12.15
N LEU A 322 -28.22 6.38 -13.11
CA LEU A 322 -28.30 5.98 -14.51
C LEU A 322 -27.70 4.58 -14.77
N ALA A 323 -26.69 4.19 -13.98
CA ALA A 323 -26.09 2.86 -14.06
C ALA A 323 -27.01 1.76 -13.51
N THR A 324 -27.71 2.02 -12.39
CA THR A 324 -28.73 1.10 -11.85
C THR A 324 -29.90 0.89 -12.82
N LYS A 325 -30.29 1.93 -13.56
CA LYS A 325 -31.24 1.86 -14.67
C LYS A 325 -30.64 1.30 -15.97
N ARG A 326 -29.39 0.81 -15.94
CA ARG A 326 -28.70 0.18 -17.08
C ARG A 326 -28.58 1.08 -18.33
N LEU A 327 -28.49 2.40 -18.16
CA LEU A 327 -28.10 3.30 -19.26
C LEU A 327 -26.58 3.52 -19.30
N LEU A 328 -25.94 3.43 -18.15
CA LEU A 328 -24.49 3.54 -17.98
C LEU A 328 -23.91 2.26 -17.38
N VAL A 329 -22.61 2.05 -17.55
CA VAL A 329 -21.83 0.99 -16.90
C VAL A 329 -20.73 1.66 -16.09
N THR A 330 -20.63 1.31 -14.81
CA THR A 330 -19.54 1.76 -13.94
C THR A 330 -18.42 0.72 -13.86
N GLY A 331 -17.18 1.19 -13.71
CA GLY A 331 -15.97 0.38 -13.59
C GLY A 331 -14.96 1.08 -12.70
N ARG A 332 -13.67 0.74 -12.83
CA ARG A 332 -12.60 1.39 -12.05
C ARG A 332 -11.31 1.58 -12.87
N ASN A 333 -10.75 2.78 -12.83
CA ASN A 333 -9.45 3.13 -13.38
C ASN A 333 -8.35 2.94 -12.34
N GLU A 334 -7.62 1.85 -12.46
CA GLU A 334 -6.61 1.47 -11.48
C GLU A 334 -5.34 2.34 -11.46
N ALA A 335 -5.07 3.17 -12.48
CA ALA A 335 -3.90 4.07 -12.45
C ALA A 335 -4.04 5.16 -11.37
N MET A 336 -5.28 5.54 -11.05
CA MET A 336 -5.63 6.55 -10.04
C MET A 336 -6.50 5.97 -8.91
N GLY A 337 -6.84 4.68 -8.97
CA GLY A 337 -7.77 4.01 -8.04
C GLY A 337 -9.21 4.51 -8.12
N GLU A 338 -9.56 5.27 -9.16
CA GLU A 338 -10.79 6.06 -9.27
C GLU A 338 -11.88 5.32 -10.05
N GLU A 339 -13.15 5.45 -9.68
CA GLU A 339 -14.27 4.82 -10.40
C GLU A 339 -14.43 5.41 -11.82
N THR A 340 -14.88 4.60 -12.77
CA THR A 340 -15.11 5.01 -14.17
C THR A 340 -16.53 4.77 -14.62
N VAL A 341 -16.94 5.42 -15.69
CA VAL A 341 -18.26 5.24 -16.31
C VAL A 341 -18.18 5.32 -17.83
N GLU A 342 -19.03 4.55 -18.51
CA GLU A 342 -19.28 4.60 -19.96
C GLU A 342 -20.77 4.35 -20.29
N VAL A 343 -21.17 4.63 -21.53
CA VAL A 343 -22.53 4.30 -22.03
C VAL A 343 -22.64 2.78 -22.22
N ILE A 344 -23.79 2.19 -21.84
CA ILE A 344 -23.99 0.73 -21.91
C ILE A 344 -23.85 0.16 -23.32
N HIS A 345 -24.24 0.93 -24.35
CA HIS A 345 -24.14 0.51 -25.75
C HIS A 345 -24.05 1.71 -26.70
N GLU A 346 -23.30 1.56 -27.80
CA GLU A 346 -23.19 2.58 -28.86
C GLU A 346 -24.50 2.82 -29.62
N ALA A 347 -25.48 1.92 -29.46
CA ALA A 347 -26.78 2.06 -30.10
C ALA A 347 -27.59 3.21 -29.48
N LEU A 348 -27.39 3.49 -28.18
CA LEU A 348 -27.93 4.70 -27.55
C LEU A 348 -27.40 5.95 -28.24
N ILE A 349 -26.14 5.96 -28.66
CA ILE A 349 -25.53 7.11 -29.30
C ILE A 349 -26.09 7.32 -30.71
N ARG A 350 -26.28 6.21 -31.45
CA ARG A 350 -26.75 6.23 -32.83
C ARG A 350 -28.24 6.56 -32.95
N GLU A 351 -29.06 5.86 -32.18
CA GLU A 351 -30.52 5.89 -32.35
C GLU A 351 -31.22 6.95 -31.49
N TRP A 352 -30.63 7.39 -30.37
CA TRP A 352 -31.27 8.37 -29.50
C TRP A 352 -31.13 9.80 -30.05
N GLU A 353 -32.20 10.28 -30.69
CA GLU A 353 -32.20 11.58 -31.35
C GLU A 353 -31.86 12.75 -30.40
N LYS A 354 -32.38 12.78 -29.17
CA LYS A 354 -32.03 13.82 -28.19
C LYS A 354 -30.53 13.83 -27.89
N LEU A 355 -29.93 12.66 -27.63
CA LEU A 355 -28.49 12.55 -27.40
C LEU A 355 -27.69 12.98 -28.63
N ARG A 356 -28.10 12.57 -29.82
CA ARG A 356 -27.46 12.97 -31.07
C ARG A 356 -27.54 14.47 -31.28
N LEU A 357 -28.69 15.10 -31.05
CA LEU A 357 -28.86 16.55 -31.12
C LEU A 357 -28.01 17.27 -30.06
N TRP A 358 -27.84 16.71 -28.86
CA TRP A 358 -26.94 17.29 -27.86
C TRP A 358 -25.47 17.17 -28.27
N VAL A 359 -25.07 16.02 -28.82
CA VAL A 359 -23.72 15.79 -29.35
C VAL A 359 -23.47 16.70 -30.55
N ASP A 360 -24.43 16.82 -31.46
CA ASP A 360 -24.35 17.62 -32.69
C ASP A 360 -24.38 19.13 -32.39
N LYS A 361 -25.20 19.60 -31.46
CA LYS A 361 -25.16 21.00 -30.97
C LYS A 361 -23.82 21.35 -30.34
N ASN A 362 -23.14 20.35 -29.77
CA ASN A 362 -21.80 20.48 -29.23
C ASN A 362 -20.73 19.95 -30.19
N ARG A 363 -21.02 19.74 -31.48
CA ARG A 363 -20.12 19.07 -32.43
C ARG A 363 -18.82 19.83 -32.64
N ASP A 364 -18.93 21.13 -32.89
CA ASP A 364 -17.77 22.00 -33.09
C ASP A 364 -16.93 22.10 -31.83
N VAL A 365 -17.58 22.01 -30.67
CA VAL A 365 -16.96 21.99 -29.36
C VAL A 365 -16.23 20.67 -29.13
N GLN A 366 -16.88 19.52 -29.36
CA GLN A 366 -16.30 18.20 -29.11
C GLN A 366 -15.16 17.89 -30.07
N SER A 367 -15.31 18.19 -31.35
CA SER A 367 -14.23 18.04 -32.33
C SER A 367 -13.02 18.89 -31.94
N LEU A 368 -13.27 20.09 -31.41
CA LEU A 368 -12.23 20.96 -30.89
C LEU A 368 -11.62 20.43 -29.59
N VAL A 369 -12.41 19.93 -28.63
CA VAL A 369 -11.91 19.29 -27.40
C VAL A 369 -10.99 18.13 -27.75
N GLN A 370 -11.43 17.23 -28.64
CA GLN A 370 -10.66 16.07 -29.06
C GLN A 370 -9.36 16.48 -29.76
N SER A 371 -9.43 17.40 -30.72
CA SER A 371 -8.22 17.88 -31.43
C SER A 371 -7.20 18.51 -30.47
N VAL A 372 -7.67 19.12 -29.39
CA VAL A 372 -6.82 19.72 -28.35
C VAL A 372 -6.28 18.64 -27.40
N GLU A 373 -7.09 17.63 -27.04
CA GLU A 373 -6.68 16.46 -26.24
C GLU A 373 -5.61 15.64 -26.96
N ASP A 374 -5.78 15.36 -28.25
CA ASP A 374 -4.81 14.60 -29.05
C ASP A 374 -3.47 15.36 -29.15
N ALA A 375 -3.53 16.67 -29.42
CA ALA A 375 -2.34 17.52 -29.43
C ALA A 375 -1.67 17.59 -28.05
N GLN A 376 -2.45 17.57 -26.97
CA GLN A 376 -1.94 17.52 -25.59
C GLN A 376 -1.22 16.19 -25.31
N GLN A 377 -1.76 15.07 -25.77
CA GLN A 377 -1.13 13.75 -25.60
C GLN A 377 0.18 13.66 -26.38
N VAL A 378 0.22 14.16 -27.62
CA VAL A 378 1.45 14.25 -28.40
C VAL A 378 2.48 15.15 -27.71
N TRP A 379 2.06 16.31 -27.21
CA TRP A 379 2.93 17.22 -26.47
C TRP A 379 3.50 16.57 -25.19
N GLN A 380 2.70 15.80 -24.45
CA GLN A 380 3.15 15.02 -23.28
C GLN A 380 4.15 13.93 -23.68
N ALA A 381 3.81 13.10 -24.66
CA ALA A 381 4.66 12.00 -25.13
C ALA A 381 6.01 12.48 -25.65
N GLN A 382 6.07 13.71 -26.19
CA GLN A 382 7.29 14.32 -26.72
C GLN A 382 8.06 15.17 -25.69
N GLY A 383 7.77 15.01 -24.39
CA GLY A 383 8.49 15.69 -23.32
C GLY A 383 8.18 17.19 -23.22
N LYS A 384 6.97 17.60 -23.60
CA LYS A 384 6.44 18.97 -23.45
C LYS A 384 7.21 20.06 -24.22
N LYS A 385 7.85 19.72 -25.33
CA LYS A 385 8.59 20.68 -26.19
C LYS A 385 7.66 21.72 -26.83
N THR A 386 8.15 22.96 -26.97
CA THR A 386 7.38 24.12 -27.45
C THR A 386 6.84 23.98 -28.87
N LYS A 387 7.57 23.29 -29.77
CA LYS A 387 7.16 23.03 -31.16
C LYS A 387 5.88 22.20 -31.33
N TYR A 388 5.39 21.57 -30.26
CA TYR A 388 4.14 20.80 -30.26
C TYR A 388 3.00 21.54 -29.54
N LEU A 389 3.19 22.81 -29.18
CA LEU A 389 2.12 23.66 -28.66
C LEU A 389 1.14 24.02 -29.78
N LEU A 390 -0.09 24.38 -29.41
CA LEU A 390 -1.11 24.75 -30.39
C LEU A 390 -0.78 26.10 -31.02
N GLU A 391 -0.90 26.17 -32.35
CA GLU A 391 -0.68 27.39 -33.12
C GLU A 391 -1.89 27.76 -34.02
N GLY A 392 -1.80 28.92 -34.67
CA GLY A 392 -2.71 29.29 -35.77
C GLY A 392 -4.21 29.32 -35.42
N ARG A 393 -5.03 28.69 -36.28
CA ARG A 393 -6.49 28.64 -36.17
C ARG A 393 -6.96 27.76 -34.99
N LEU A 394 -6.24 26.68 -34.70
CA LEU A 394 -6.60 25.74 -33.63
C LEU A 394 -6.44 26.37 -32.25
N LEU A 395 -5.36 27.14 -32.01
CA LEU A 395 -5.17 27.91 -30.79
C LEU A 395 -6.26 28.99 -30.57
N LYS A 396 -6.70 29.66 -31.64
CA LYS A 396 -7.76 30.68 -31.57
C LYS A 396 -9.09 30.06 -31.18
N LYS A 397 -9.42 28.87 -31.71
CA LYS A 397 -10.60 28.09 -31.34
C LYS A 397 -10.49 27.57 -29.90
N ALA A 398 -9.36 26.97 -29.50
CA ALA A 398 -9.12 26.45 -28.15
C ALA A 398 -9.22 27.54 -27.04
N LYS A 399 -8.88 28.80 -27.36
CA LYS A 399 -9.08 29.94 -26.45
C LYS A 399 -10.56 30.19 -26.12
N ARG A 400 -11.46 30.05 -27.10
CA ARG A 400 -12.91 30.22 -26.91
C ARG A 400 -13.47 29.09 -26.05
N LEU A 401 -13.03 27.85 -26.33
CA LEU A 401 -13.37 26.65 -25.56
C LEU A 401 -13.09 26.82 -24.04
N LEU A 402 -11.92 27.38 -23.69
CA LEU A 402 -11.56 27.66 -22.30
C LEU A 402 -12.45 28.68 -21.59
N LYS A 403 -13.08 29.58 -22.34
CA LYS A 403 -13.89 30.68 -21.79
C LYS A 403 -15.35 30.29 -21.64
N GLU A 404 -15.87 29.47 -22.55
CA GLU A 404 -17.30 29.15 -22.66
C GLU A 404 -17.66 27.79 -22.03
N LEU A 405 -16.70 26.85 -21.91
CA LEU A 405 -16.95 25.47 -21.48
C LEU A 405 -15.84 24.93 -20.57
N SER A 406 -15.44 25.71 -19.56
CA SER A 406 -14.38 25.33 -18.62
C SER A 406 -14.60 23.97 -17.95
N ASP A 407 -15.86 23.61 -17.70
CA ASP A 407 -16.26 22.45 -16.89
C ASP A 407 -16.28 21.13 -17.69
N VAL A 408 -16.06 21.22 -19.00
CA VAL A 408 -16.00 20.07 -19.92
C VAL A 408 -14.56 19.65 -20.20
N VAL A 409 -13.59 20.53 -19.93
CA VAL A 409 -12.18 20.35 -20.29
C VAL A 409 -11.35 19.96 -19.06
N THR A 410 -10.59 18.87 -19.16
CA THR A 410 -9.75 18.35 -18.08
C THR A 410 -8.65 19.35 -17.67
N GLY A 411 -8.14 19.21 -16.43
CA GLY A 411 -7.10 20.11 -15.89
C GLY A 411 -5.82 20.16 -16.74
N ASP A 412 -5.44 19.02 -17.33
CA ASP A 412 -4.25 18.91 -18.16
C ASP A 412 -4.40 19.63 -19.50
N VAL A 413 -5.56 19.48 -20.14
CA VAL A 413 -5.89 20.17 -21.39
C VAL A 413 -5.96 21.68 -21.18
N ARG A 414 -6.53 22.10 -20.04
CA ARG A 414 -6.57 23.51 -19.64
C ARG A 414 -5.15 24.08 -19.46
N SER A 415 -4.24 23.31 -18.87
CA SER A 415 -2.83 23.69 -18.73
C SER A 415 -2.14 23.82 -20.11
N PHE A 416 -2.36 22.85 -21.01
CA PHE A 416 -1.79 22.83 -22.36
C PHE A 416 -2.22 24.02 -23.23
N VAL A 417 -3.53 24.31 -23.28
CA VAL A 417 -4.04 25.45 -24.05
C VAL A 417 -3.54 26.78 -23.47
N ARG A 418 -3.47 26.91 -22.13
CA ARG A 418 -2.88 28.10 -21.48
C ARG A 418 -1.41 28.27 -21.85
N GLN A 419 -0.63 27.18 -21.91
CA GLN A 419 0.77 27.25 -22.35
C GLN A 419 0.90 27.68 -23.81
N SER A 420 0.05 27.14 -24.68
CA SER A 420 0.01 27.52 -26.09
C SER A 420 -0.35 29.01 -26.30
N LEU A 421 -1.29 29.54 -25.49
CA LEU A 421 -1.67 30.97 -25.53
C LEU A 421 -0.57 31.90 -25.04
N LEU A 422 0.18 31.49 -24.02
CA LEU A 422 1.32 32.23 -23.50
C LEU A 422 2.45 32.30 -24.53
N TRP A 423 2.73 31.18 -25.21
CA TRP A 423 3.73 31.11 -26.27
C TRP A 423 3.40 32.03 -27.46
N ARG A 424 2.14 32.05 -27.94
CA ARG A 424 1.73 32.98 -29.00
C ARG A 424 1.82 34.46 -28.59
N ARG A 425 1.54 34.79 -27.32
CA ARG A 425 1.70 36.15 -26.80
C ARG A 425 3.17 36.57 -26.77
N ALA A 426 4.09 35.64 -26.49
CA ALA A 426 5.52 35.88 -26.52
C ALA A 426 6.05 36.14 -27.96
N GLN A 427 5.53 35.45 -28.98
CA GLN A 427 5.89 35.72 -30.38
C GLN A 427 5.46 37.12 -30.85
N PHE A 428 4.25 37.58 -30.50
CA PHE A 428 3.75 38.90 -30.90
C PHE A 428 4.37 40.05 -30.12
N ALA A 429 4.80 39.82 -28.88
CA ALA A 429 5.52 40.83 -28.09
C ALA A 429 6.92 41.15 -28.67
N GLY A 430 7.47 40.29 -29.53
CA GLY A 430 8.78 40.53 -30.16
C GLY A 430 8.82 41.60 -31.25
N VAL A 431 7.67 41.97 -31.84
CA VAL A 431 7.65 42.83 -33.06
C VAL A 431 7.39 44.32 -32.76
N LEU A 432 6.88 44.67 -31.57
CA LEU A 432 6.52 46.07 -31.23
C LEU A 432 7.48 46.78 -30.25
N ILE A 433 8.50 46.10 -29.69
CA ILE A 433 9.31 46.62 -28.58
C ILE A 433 10.72 47.07 -29.02
N ILE A 434 11.06 47.01 -30.31
CA ILE A 434 12.43 47.29 -30.77
C ILE A 434 12.81 48.80 -30.72
N PRO A 435 11.94 49.78 -31.01
CA PRO A 435 12.36 51.19 -31.02
C PRO A 435 12.46 51.85 -29.63
N LEU A 436 11.70 51.37 -28.63
CA LEU A 436 11.59 52.03 -27.32
C LEU A 436 12.68 51.60 -26.31
N LEU A 437 13.43 50.53 -26.61
CA LEU A 437 14.45 49.96 -25.72
C LEU A 437 15.86 50.55 -25.89
N LEU A 438 16.14 51.29 -26.97
CA LEU A 438 17.52 51.72 -27.27
C LEU A 438 18.01 52.93 -26.44
N LEU A 439 17.15 53.63 -25.71
CA LEU A 439 17.52 54.88 -25.00
C LEU A 439 17.47 54.81 -23.47
N GLY A 440 16.85 53.78 -22.85
CA GLY A 440 16.66 53.71 -21.38
C GLY A 440 17.53 52.70 -20.61
N VAL A 441 18.36 51.92 -21.30
CA VAL A 441 18.92 50.65 -20.78
C VAL A 441 20.15 50.79 -19.85
N PRO A 442 21.08 51.76 -20.01
CA PRO A 442 22.28 51.78 -19.17
C PRO A 442 22.05 52.24 -17.71
N ALA A 443 21.27 53.29 -17.48
CA ALA A 443 21.17 53.93 -16.16
C ALA A 443 20.49 53.06 -15.09
N GLU A 444 19.51 52.26 -15.49
CA GLU A 444 18.70 51.45 -14.57
C GLU A 444 19.36 50.13 -14.16
N PHE A 445 20.33 49.66 -14.96
CA PHE A 445 21.17 48.51 -14.61
C PHE A 445 22.11 48.86 -13.45
N PHE A 446 22.77 50.03 -13.50
CA PHE A 446 23.72 50.47 -12.47
C PHE A 446 23.06 50.74 -11.10
N LEU A 447 21.90 51.41 -11.06
CA LEU A 447 21.19 51.68 -9.79
C LEU A 447 20.77 50.40 -9.06
N ARG A 448 20.56 49.30 -9.79
CA ARG A 448 20.06 48.05 -9.24
C ARG A 448 21.16 47.15 -8.70
N GLU A 449 22.35 47.18 -9.32
CA GLU A 449 23.51 46.46 -8.81
C GLU A 449 23.95 47.03 -7.45
N GLU A 450 23.86 48.35 -7.28
CA GLU A 450 24.16 49.02 -6.01
C GLU A 450 23.16 48.65 -4.91
N SER A 451 21.86 48.57 -5.23
CA SER A 451 20.83 48.11 -4.29
C SER A 451 21.06 46.68 -3.81
N VAL A 452 21.54 45.78 -4.68
CA VAL A 452 21.84 44.39 -4.31
C VAL A 452 23.03 44.32 -3.35
N LYS A 453 24.09 45.10 -3.61
CA LYS A 453 25.25 45.19 -2.70
C LYS A 453 24.84 45.72 -1.32
N GLN A 454 23.94 46.71 -1.27
CA GLN A 454 23.40 47.21 -0.02
C GLN A 454 22.57 46.16 0.74
N ASP A 455 21.75 45.36 0.04
CA ASP A 455 20.96 44.30 0.69
C ASP A 455 21.85 43.19 1.26
N TYR A 456 22.93 42.77 0.58
CA TYR A 456 23.91 41.86 1.19
C TYR A 456 24.66 42.49 2.37
N ALA A 457 25.06 43.76 2.26
CA ALA A 457 25.72 44.47 3.36
C ALA A 457 24.82 44.64 4.60
N ARG A 458 23.50 44.73 4.43
CA ARG A 458 22.52 44.71 5.53
C ARG A 458 22.48 43.37 6.26
N ILE A 459 22.63 42.26 5.52
CA ILE A 459 22.67 40.90 6.08
C ILE A 459 23.98 40.66 6.84
N GLU A 460 25.12 41.13 6.31
CA GLU A 460 26.44 40.89 6.94
C GLU A 460 26.72 41.77 8.17
N ARG A 461 26.01 42.90 8.34
CA ARG A 461 26.21 43.81 9.47
C ARG A 461 25.41 43.36 10.69
N SER A 462 26.11 43.07 11.79
CA SER A 462 25.54 42.64 13.06
C SER A 462 24.69 43.69 13.81
N SER A 463 24.70 44.96 13.38
CA SER A 463 23.96 46.06 14.03
C SER A 463 22.62 46.42 13.36
N THR A 464 22.24 45.68 12.32
CA THR A 464 21.04 45.99 11.50
C THR A 464 19.78 45.46 12.19
N SER A 465 18.64 46.14 12.03
CA SER A 465 17.39 45.67 12.63
C SER A 465 16.90 44.38 11.94
N LYS A 466 16.29 43.44 12.68
CA LYS A 466 15.74 42.19 12.12
C LYS A 466 14.77 42.42 10.95
N GLN A 467 14.05 43.56 10.97
CA GLN A 467 13.12 43.93 9.92
C GLN A 467 13.84 44.33 8.62
N GLU A 468 14.97 45.05 8.72
CA GLU A 468 15.78 45.43 7.56
C GLU A 468 16.48 44.21 6.94
N GLU A 469 16.95 43.28 7.76
CA GLU A 469 17.51 41.99 7.32
C GLU A 469 16.45 41.17 6.56
N LYS A 470 15.24 41.07 7.11
CA LYS A 470 14.10 40.42 6.44
C LYS A 470 13.77 41.06 5.08
N ILE A 471 13.73 42.39 5.03
CA ILE A 471 13.47 43.13 3.78
C ILE A 471 14.57 42.84 2.75
N ALA A 472 15.84 42.83 3.19
CA ALA A 472 16.97 42.49 2.33
C ALA A 472 16.83 41.07 1.75
N VAL A 473 16.53 40.07 2.59
CA VAL A 473 16.28 38.68 2.14
C VAL A 473 15.12 38.63 1.14
N VAL A 474 13.99 39.27 1.43
CA VAL A 474 12.82 39.34 0.53
C VAL A 474 13.20 39.94 -0.82
N ASN A 475 13.97 41.03 -0.84
CA ASN A 475 14.39 41.71 -2.07
C ASN A 475 15.31 40.83 -2.93
N LEU A 476 16.22 40.11 -2.28
CA LEU A 476 17.20 39.26 -2.94
C LEU A 476 16.57 38.00 -3.56
N VAL A 477 15.47 37.47 -2.99
CA VAL A 477 14.85 36.20 -3.44
C VAL A 477 13.53 36.36 -4.17
N ARG A 478 13.02 37.60 -4.34
CA ARG A 478 11.72 37.90 -4.95
C ARG A 478 11.49 37.22 -6.31
N GLY A 479 12.55 37.07 -7.10
CA GLY A 479 12.51 36.44 -8.42
C GLY A 479 12.53 34.90 -8.41
N CYS A 480 12.86 34.26 -7.28
CA CYS A 480 13.13 32.81 -7.23
C CYS A 480 11.87 31.96 -7.35
N TRP A 481 10.77 32.42 -6.79
CA TRP A 481 9.49 31.71 -6.78
C TRP A 481 8.59 32.05 -7.97
N THR A 482 9.14 32.73 -8.98
CA THR A 482 8.43 33.05 -10.21
C THR A 482 8.47 31.88 -11.20
N ASN A 483 7.35 31.70 -11.91
CA ASN A 483 7.01 30.49 -12.67
C ASN A 483 8.08 30.10 -13.71
N ASP A 484 8.44 28.81 -13.79
CA ASP A 484 9.42 28.26 -14.76
C ASP A 484 9.07 28.54 -16.23
N LYS A 485 7.80 28.84 -16.53
CA LYS A 485 7.34 29.28 -17.86
C LYS A 485 8.01 30.56 -18.36
N PHE A 486 8.58 31.36 -17.45
CA PHE A 486 9.25 32.63 -17.79
C PHE A 486 10.78 32.51 -17.90
N ARG A 487 11.37 31.30 -17.77
CA ARG A 487 12.82 31.08 -18.00
C ARG A 487 13.28 31.38 -19.44
N GLN A 488 12.35 31.42 -20.39
CA GLN A 488 12.62 31.76 -21.81
C GLN A 488 12.61 33.28 -22.08
N ILE A 489 12.22 34.10 -21.10
CA ILE A 489 12.42 35.55 -21.18
C ILE A 489 13.91 35.81 -21.00
N LEU A 490 14.49 36.66 -21.87
CA LEU A 490 15.88 37.13 -21.75
C LEU A 490 16.18 37.52 -20.29
N PRO A 491 17.29 37.04 -19.68
CA PRO A 491 17.58 37.22 -18.25
C PRO A 491 17.33 38.64 -17.72
N TYR A 492 17.68 39.65 -18.52
CA TYR A 492 17.45 41.07 -18.27
C TYR A 492 15.98 41.44 -17.97
N PHE A 493 15.02 41.00 -18.80
CA PHE A 493 13.59 41.32 -18.60
C PHE A 493 12.98 40.52 -17.45
N ARG A 494 13.49 39.32 -17.20
CA ARG A 494 13.04 38.47 -16.09
C ARG A 494 13.37 39.14 -14.76
N GLU A 495 14.59 39.63 -14.60
CA GLU A 495 14.97 40.38 -13.40
C GLU A 495 14.11 41.64 -13.25
N ARG A 496 13.85 42.38 -14.32
CA ARG A 496 13.06 43.64 -14.30
C ARG A 496 11.60 43.46 -13.86
N ILE A 497 10.94 42.40 -14.33
CA ILE A 497 9.50 42.18 -14.07
C ILE A 497 9.27 41.49 -12.72
N PHE A 498 10.15 40.56 -12.34
CA PHE A 498 9.90 39.62 -11.25
C PHE A 498 10.75 39.86 -9.99
N GLY A 499 11.66 40.82 -10.02
CA GLY A 499 12.63 41.00 -8.94
C GLY A 499 13.86 40.12 -9.11
N ASN A 500 14.80 40.24 -8.17
CA ASN A 500 16.06 39.51 -8.22
C ASN A 500 15.87 38.09 -7.65
N CYS A 501 16.50 37.08 -8.25
CA CYS A 501 16.71 35.78 -7.62
C CYS A 501 18.20 35.58 -7.42
N ARG A 502 18.72 36.13 -6.32
CA ARG A 502 20.10 35.98 -5.94
C ARG A 502 20.25 34.78 -5.02
N THR A 503 21.37 34.10 -5.16
CA THR A 503 21.74 32.99 -4.28
C THR A 503 22.08 33.54 -2.91
N LEU A 504 21.53 32.93 -1.86
CA LEU A 504 21.87 33.17 -0.47
C LEU A 504 22.71 31.99 0.04
N GLN A 505 23.56 31.43 -0.82
CA GLN A 505 24.46 30.36 -0.43
C GLN A 505 25.52 30.89 0.54
N GLY A 506 25.70 30.21 1.67
CA GLY A 506 26.75 30.54 2.64
C GLY A 506 26.53 31.83 3.45
N VAL A 507 25.37 32.48 3.32
CA VAL A 507 25.10 33.73 4.05
C VAL A 507 24.92 33.46 5.55
N ASN A 508 25.26 34.45 6.38
CA ASN A 508 24.98 34.41 7.80
C ASN A 508 23.65 35.12 8.10
N LEU A 509 22.67 34.36 8.56
CA LEU A 509 21.31 34.74 8.96
C LEU A 509 21.01 34.20 10.37
N GLU A 510 22.03 34.10 11.22
CA GLU A 510 21.90 33.68 12.61
C GLU A 510 20.93 34.62 13.37
N ASN A 511 19.98 34.03 14.08
CA ASN A 511 18.93 34.72 14.84
C ASN A 511 18.01 35.66 14.02
N ALA A 512 18.05 35.56 12.68
CA ALA A 512 17.23 36.34 11.76
C ALA A 512 15.72 36.10 12.00
N ASP A 513 14.90 37.13 11.77
CA ASP A 513 13.44 36.98 11.72
C ASP A 513 12.94 36.96 10.27
N LEU A 514 12.65 35.77 9.77
CA LEU A 514 12.15 35.52 8.43
C LEU A 514 10.70 35.05 8.42
N GLN A 515 9.95 35.26 9.51
CA GLN A 515 8.58 34.77 9.66
C GLN A 515 7.68 35.15 8.47
N GLY A 516 6.98 34.18 7.89
CA GLY A 516 6.05 34.41 6.79
C GLY A 516 6.69 34.80 5.44
N THR A 517 8.01 34.78 5.34
CA THR A 517 8.72 35.15 4.11
C THR A 517 8.48 34.10 2.99
N ASN A 518 8.47 34.52 1.73
CA ASN A 518 8.45 33.58 0.61
C ASN A 518 9.87 33.28 0.12
N LEU A 519 10.40 32.12 0.55
CA LEU A 519 11.70 31.59 0.18
C LEU A 519 11.61 30.50 -0.89
N SER A 520 10.45 30.34 -1.55
CA SER A 520 10.23 29.22 -2.47
C SER A 520 11.29 29.24 -3.59
N ARG A 521 11.94 28.08 -3.79
CA ARG A 521 13.02 27.89 -4.78
C ARG A 521 14.27 28.75 -4.58
N ALA A 522 14.39 29.48 -3.47
CA ALA A 522 15.61 30.20 -3.15
C ALA A 522 16.75 29.20 -2.85
N ASN A 523 17.98 29.61 -3.12
CA ASN A 523 19.16 28.83 -2.77
C ASN A 523 19.79 29.37 -1.49
N LEU A 524 19.59 28.69 -0.38
CA LEU A 524 20.18 28.95 0.95
C LEU A 524 21.12 27.81 1.37
N SER A 525 21.69 27.07 0.42
CA SER A 525 22.63 26.00 0.74
C SER A 525 23.81 26.54 1.56
N GLN A 526 24.26 25.81 2.57
CA GLN A 526 25.38 26.20 3.45
C GLN A 526 25.17 27.51 4.24
N ALA A 527 23.97 28.10 4.23
CA ALA A 527 23.70 29.28 5.04
C ALA A 527 23.70 28.95 6.54
N ASN A 528 24.12 29.90 7.38
CA ASN A 528 23.92 29.84 8.82
C ASN A 528 22.58 30.48 9.16
N LEU A 529 21.64 29.70 9.67
CA LEU A 529 20.30 30.11 10.09
C LEU A 529 20.05 29.67 11.55
N SER A 530 21.11 29.45 12.33
CA SER A 530 20.99 29.04 13.73
C SER A 530 20.13 30.04 14.51
N GLY A 531 19.20 29.53 15.33
CA GLY A 531 18.30 30.34 16.15
C GLY A 531 17.33 31.26 15.39
N SER A 532 17.28 31.19 14.06
CA SER A 532 16.40 32.05 13.26
C SER A 532 14.92 31.64 13.35
N ASN A 533 14.03 32.62 13.18
CA ASN A 533 12.58 32.42 13.16
C ASN A 533 12.09 32.35 11.70
N LEU A 534 11.72 31.15 11.25
CA LEU A 534 11.11 30.88 9.94
C LEU A 534 9.68 30.34 10.07
N ASP A 535 8.98 30.71 11.14
CA ASP A 535 7.58 30.31 11.32
C ASP A 535 6.73 30.81 10.15
N ASN A 536 5.81 29.96 9.68
CA ASN A 536 4.91 30.22 8.55
C ASN A 536 5.61 30.60 7.23
N VAL A 537 6.91 30.32 7.07
CA VAL A 537 7.62 30.61 5.82
C VAL A 537 7.05 29.79 4.65
N ILE A 538 7.01 30.38 3.46
CA ILE A 538 6.61 29.70 2.21
C ILE A 538 7.87 29.31 1.46
N GLY A 539 8.36 28.09 1.66
CA GLY A 539 9.64 27.58 1.15
C GLY A 539 9.51 26.36 0.23
N ASN A 540 8.48 26.29 -0.63
CA ASN A 540 8.31 25.18 -1.56
C ASN A 540 9.55 25.03 -2.46
N GLY A 541 10.19 23.87 -2.43
CA GLY A 541 11.40 23.59 -3.22
C GLY A 541 12.62 24.46 -2.88
N VAL A 542 12.66 25.10 -1.70
CA VAL A 542 13.86 25.82 -1.25
C VAL A 542 15.04 24.86 -1.10
N ASN A 543 16.26 25.31 -1.44
CA ASN A 543 17.48 24.53 -1.25
C ASN A 543 18.19 25.00 0.02
N LEU A 544 18.25 24.15 1.04
CA LEU A 544 18.89 24.35 2.34
C LEU A 544 19.97 23.28 2.59
N ASN A 545 20.48 22.67 1.52
CA ASN A 545 21.50 21.62 1.60
C ASN A 545 22.70 22.09 2.43
N ASN A 546 23.10 21.29 3.43
CA ASN A 546 24.20 21.56 4.36
C ASN A 546 24.09 22.91 5.12
N ALA A 547 22.90 23.50 5.24
CA ALA A 547 22.71 24.69 6.07
C ALA A 547 22.79 24.35 7.57
N ASP A 548 23.08 25.35 8.40
CA ASP A 548 22.94 25.24 9.86
C ASP A 548 21.59 25.82 10.28
N LEU A 549 20.69 24.98 10.78
CA LEU A 549 19.37 25.32 11.30
C LEU A 549 19.28 25.03 12.81
N SER A 550 20.41 24.91 13.51
CA SER A 550 20.43 24.59 14.94
C SER A 550 19.52 25.55 15.72
N LYS A 551 18.55 25.03 16.46
CA LYS A 551 17.56 25.82 17.24
C LYS A 551 16.64 26.75 16.43
N ALA A 552 16.61 26.65 15.10
CA ALA A 552 15.71 27.45 14.27
C ALA A 552 14.25 26.99 14.39
N THR A 553 13.29 27.90 14.18
CA THR A 553 11.84 27.59 14.24
C THR A 553 11.19 27.67 12.86
N PHE A 554 10.30 26.73 12.58
CA PHE A 554 9.59 26.53 11.31
C PHE A 554 8.11 26.17 11.57
N ASN A 555 7.51 26.67 12.65
CA ASN A 555 6.14 26.29 13.01
C ASN A 555 5.17 26.67 11.89
N GLY A 556 4.37 25.71 11.40
CA GLY A 556 3.43 25.94 10.31
C GLY A 556 4.06 26.29 8.95
N ALA A 557 5.38 26.15 8.79
CA ALA A 557 6.07 26.43 7.53
C ALA A 557 5.62 25.48 6.41
N ASN A 558 5.64 25.95 5.16
CA ASN A 558 5.41 25.11 3.98
C ASN A 558 6.72 24.87 3.22
N LEU A 559 7.33 23.71 3.43
CA LEU A 559 8.61 23.27 2.85
C LEU A 559 8.42 22.05 1.94
N ASN A 560 7.26 21.90 1.29
CA ASN A 560 7.00 20.80 0.37
C ASN A 560 8.09 20.73 -0.72
N GLY A 561 8.66 19.54 -0.91
CA GLY A 561 9.71 19.27 -1.90
C GLY A 561 11.02 20.02 -1.67
N ALA A 562 11.24 20.64 -0.50
CA ALA A 562 12.49 21.32 -0.18
C ALA A 562 13.67 20.34 -0.06
N ASN A 563 14.88 20.82 -0.32
CA ASN A 563 16.10 20.03 -0.20
C ASN A 563 16.89 20.44 1.06
N LEU A 564 16.84 19.61 2.09
CA LEU A 564 17.52 19.76 3.38
C LEU A 564 18.52 18.60 3.60
N MET A 565 19.07 18.03 2.52
CA MET A 565 20.08 16.99 2.61
C MET A 565 21.29 17.50 3.39
N GLY A 566 21.81 16.71 4.34
CA GLY A 566 23.00 17.03 5.13
C GLY A 566 22.87 18.24 6.07
N VAL A 567 21.66 18.76 6.29
CA VAL A 567 21.42 19.91 7.16
C VAL A 567 21.82 19.62 8.61
N ASN A 568 22.39 20.59 9.31
CA ASN A 568 22.64 20.53 10.75
C ASN A 568 21.48 21.24 11.48
N ALA A 569 20.56 20.50 12.09
CA ALA A 569 19.35 21.03 12.69
C ALA A 569 19.04 20.45 14.09
N PRO A 570 20.03 20.34 15.01
CA PRO A 570 19.75 19.95 16.38
C PRO A 570 18.83 20.96 17.05
N ASP A 571 17.90 20.46 17.87
CA ASP A 571 16.91 21.26 18.62
C ASP A 571 16.02 22.17 17.74
N ALA A 572 15.97 21.96 16.41
CA ALA A 572 15.12 22.73 15.51
C ALA A 572 13.64 22.36 15.67
N ILE A 573 12.74 23.32 15.45
CA ILE A 573 11.31 23.16 15.70
C ILE A 573 10.52 23.26 14.38
N PHE A 574 9.96 22.16 13.92
CA PHE A 574 9.14 22.02 12.70
C PHE A 574 7.69 21.63 13.00
N ASN A 575 7.14 22.03 14.16
CA ASN A 575 5.79 21.63 14.54
C ASN A 575 4.75 22.11 13.52
N ASP A 576 3.78 21.26 13.19
CA ASP A 576 2.69 21.57 12.25
C ASP A 576 3.16 21.95 10.82
N ALA A 577 4.45 21.81 10.51
CA ALA A 577 5.00 22.16 9.21
C ALA A 577 4.59 21.16 8.11
N ASN A 578 4.41 21.67 6.89
CA ASN A 578 4.26 20.83 5.70
C ASN A 578 5.64 20.50 5.12
N LEU A 579 6.12 19.30 5.40
CA LEU A 579 7.41 18.74 5.00
C LEU A 579 7.22 17.58 4.01
N SER A 580 6.13 17.57 3.25
CA SER A 580 5.83 16.49 2.31
C SER A 580 6.86 16.46 1.17
N ASP A 581 7.28 15.28 0.76
CA ASP A 581 8.31 15.05 -0.27
C ASP A 581 9.65 15.77 0.00
N ILE A 582 9.90 16.20 1.24
CA ILE A 582 11.15 16.86 1.63
C ILE A 582 12.32 15.87 1.57
N ASN A 583 13.51 16.37 1.27
CA ASN A 583 14.73 15.58 1.31
C ASN A 583 15.58 15.93 2.54
N PHE A 584 15.55 15.09 3.56
CA PHE A 584 16.35 15.12 4.78
C PHE A 584 17.47 14.06 4.78
N GLY A 585 17.89 13.53 3.62
CA GLY A 585 18.94 12.51 3.58
C GLY A 585 20.19 12.95 4.33
N VAL A 586 20.71 12.10 5.23
CA VAL A 586 21.91 12.37 6.05
C VAL A 586 21.82 13.63 6.93
N ALA A 587 20.61 14.14 7.21
CA ALA A 587 20.40 15.29 8.07
C ALA A 587 20.67 14.98 9.56
N LYS A 588 21.11 15.98 10.32
CA LYS A 588 21.26 15.91 11.79
C LYS A 588 20.09 16.63 12.46
N LEU A 589 19.13 15.89 12.98
CA LEU A 589 17.86 16.35 13.57
C LEU A 589 17.73 15.91 15.03
N MET A 590 18.85 15.78 15.75
CA MET A 590 18.86 15.35 17.15
C MET A 590 18.01 16.29 18.00
N ASN A 591 17.14 15.75 18.86
CA ASN A 591 16.19 16.49 19.69
C ASN A 591 15.21 17.40 18.92
N ALA A 592 15.15 17.33 17.60
CA ALA A 592 14.27 18.20 16.82
C ALA A 592 12.79 17.91 17.11
N SER A 593 11.96 18.94 17.06
CA SER A 593 10.52 18.81 17.25
C SER A 593 9.80 18.80 15.91
N LEU A 594 9.25 17.66 15.50
CA LEU A 594 8.45 17.49 14.28
C LEU A 594 7.00 17.08 14.62
N SER A 595 6.50 17.50 15.78
CA SER A 595 5.17 17.10 16.26
C SER A 595 4.09 17.60 15.30
N ARG A 596 3.15 16.72 14.94
CA ARG A 596 2.07 16.97 13.96
C ARG A 596 2.51 17.39 12.56
N ALA A 597 3.81 17.35 12.24
CA ALA A 597 4.32 17.69 10.92
C ALA A 597 3.86 16.70 9.86
N ASN A 598 3.72 17.17 8.61
CA ASN A 598 3.41 16.33 7.46
C ASN A 598 4.70 15.97 6.70
N LEU A 599 5.21 14.76 6.90
CA LEU A 599 6.39 14.16 6.27
C LEU A 599 6.02 13.06 5.26
N ASN A 600 4.80 13.08 4.70
CA ASN A 600 4.39 12.09 3.71
C ASN A 600 5.35 12.11 2.51
N GLY A 601 5.81 10.94 2.07
CA GLY A 601 6.77 10.81 0.96
C GLY A 601 8.19 11.35 1.23
N ALA A 602 8.47 11.85 2.43
CA ALA A 602 9.76 12.43 2.78
C ALA A 602 10.91 11.40 2.68
N ASN A 603 12.10 11.87 2.29
CA ASN A 603 13.33 11.09 2.33
C ASN A 603 14.16 11.44 3.56
N LEU A 604 14.20 10.56 4.55
CA LEU A 604 14.96 10.65 5.80
C LEU A 604 16.05 9.57 5.88
N GLY A 605 16.48 9.02 4.73
CA GLY A 605 17.50 7.96 4.70
C GLY A 605 18.81 8.41 5.34
N ASP A 606 19.38 7.56 6.18
CA ASP A 606 20.63 7.81 6.94
C ASP A 606 20.61 9.09 7.82
N ALA A 607 19.44 9.67 8.09
CA ALA A 607 19.31 10.85 8.94
C ALA A 607 19.40 10.48 10.45
N ASP A 608 19.92 11.40 11.26
CA ASP A 608 19.96 11.27 12.72
C ASP A 608 18.83 12.04 13.38
N LEU A 609 17.78 11.34 13.81
CA LEU A 609 16.64 11.86 14.55
C LEU A 609 16.63 11.35 16.00
N SER A 610 17.80 11.09 16.59
CA SER A 610 17.87 10.65 17.99
C SER A 610 17.17 11.64 18.93
N ASN A 611 16.33 11.11 19.82
CA ASN A 611 15.47 11.84 20.75
C ASN A 611 14.51 12.86 20.11
N ALA A 612 14.27 12.79 18.79
CA ALA A 612 13.34 13.71 18.13
C ALA A 612 11.88 13.46 18.57
N MET A 613 11.07 14.53 18.57
CA MET A 613 9.65 14.48 18.90
C MET A 613 8.81 14.45 17.63
N LEU A 614 8.29 13.29 17.25
CA LEU A 614 7.43 13.05 16.07
C LEU A 614 5.98 12.69 16.45
N GLY A 615 5.53 13.07 17.65
CA GLY A 615 4.18 12.78 18.11
C GLY A 615 3.12 13.27 17.11
N HIS A 616 2.18 12.42 16.74
CA HIS A 616 1.12 12.72 15.76
C HIS A 616 1.59 13.11 14.34
N ALA A 617 2.88 12.94 14.02
CA ALA A 617 3.40 13.25 12.69
C ALA A 617 2.85 12.29 11.62
N LYS A 618 2.75 12.77 10.37
CA LYS A 618 2.33 11.96 9.21
C LYS A 618 3.56 11.58 8.39
N LEU A 619 3.91 10.31 8.35
CA LEU A 619 5.09 9.74 7.69
C LEU A 619 4.68 8.69 6.62
N ILE A 620 3.51 8.84 6.00
CA ILE A 620 2.96 7.85 5.08
C ILE A 620 3.89 7.71 3.86
N ASN A 621 4.26 6.48 3.52
CA ASN A 621 5.18 6.16 2.40
C ASN A 621 6.52 6.88 2.44
N SER A 622 6.96 7.36 3.60
CA SER A 622 8.27 8.00 3.76
C SER A 622 9.41 6.98 3.75
N ASN A 623 10.62 7.45 3.44
CA ASN A 623 11.84 6.65 3.46
C ASN A 623 12.68 6.96 4.70
N LEU A 624 12.78 6.01 5.64
CA LEU A 624 13.60 6.09 6.85
C LEU A 624 14.70 5.03 6.87
N PHE A 625 15.10 4.49 5.70
CA PHE A 625 16.15 3.49 5.59
C PHE A 625 17.42 3.92 6.33
N LYS A 626 17.94 3.07 7.22
CA LYS A 626 19.16 3.31 8.02
C LYS A 626 19.18 4.58 8.89
N SER A 627 18.06 5.25 9.09
CA SER A 627 18.03 6.41 9.97
C SER A 627 18.18 6.01 11.44
N ASN A 628 18.62 6.96 12.27
CA ASN A 628 18.73 6.81 13.71
C ASN A 628 17.56 7.51 14.40
N LEU A 629 16.64 6.76 14.97
CA LEU A 629 15.51 7.23 15.79
C LEU A 629 15.64 6.77 17.25
N ARG A 630 16.86 6.52 17.74
CA ARG A 630 17.08 6.12 19.13
C ARG A 630 16.45 7.12 20.10
N GLY A 631 15.60 6.66 21.01
CA GLY A 631 14.91 7.50 22.00
C GLY A 631 13.83 8.43 21.44
N ALA A 632 13.49 8.35 20.13
CA ALA A 632 12.51 9.24 19.52
C ALA A 632 11.08 8.96 20.01
N SER A 633 10.26 10.01 20.09
CA SER A 633 8.85 9.92 20.46
C SER A 633 7.96 9.96 19.22
N LEU A 634 7.43 8.81 18.81
CA LEU A 634 6.54 8.62 17.65
C LEU A 634 5.09 8.29 18.07
N GLY A 635 4.69 8.66 19.29
CA GLY A 635 3.35 8.39 19.79
C GLY A 635 2.26 8.89 18.83
N ARG A 636 1.34 7.99 18.45
CA ARG A 636 0.23 8.26 17.50
C ARG A 636 0.66 8.80 16.12
N ALA A 637 1.93 8.64 15.74
CA ALA A 637 2.38 8.97 14.39
C ALA A 637 1.83 7.98 13.36
N ASN A 638 1.67 8.41 12.12
CA ASN A 638 1.23 7.55 11.01
C ASN A 638 2.39 7.23 10.08
N LEU A 639 2.98 6.05 10.23
CA LEU A 639 4.07 5.50 9.43
C LEU A 639 3.58 4.44 8.43
N SER A 640 2.31 4.47 8.03
CA SER A 640 1.78 3.46 7.10
C SER A 640 2.55 3.46 5.77
N GLY A 641 2.97 2.28 5.32
CA GLY A 641 3.79 2.10 4.13
C GLY A 641 5.22 2.68 4.21
N ALA A 642 5.66 3.16 5.38
CA ALA A 642 7.00 3.73 5.53
C ALA A 642 8.10 2.66 5.40
N ARG A 643 9.24 3.06 4.82
CA ARG A 643 10.41 2.20 4.67
C ARG A 643 11.38 2.39 5.83
N LEU A 644 11.34 1.50 6.81
CA LEU A 644 12.11 1.55 8.07
C LEU A 644 13.15 0.40 8.18
N PHE A 645 13.63 -0.12 7.06
CA PHE A 645 14.56 -1.24 7.08
C PHE A 645 15.95 -0.77 7.53
N HIS A 646 16.62 -1.53 8.39
CA HIS A 646 17.87 -1.15 9.07
C HIS A 646 17.82 0.11 9.94
N THR A 647 16.63 0.62 10.27
CA THR A 647 16.48 1.79 11.14
C THR A 647 16.80 1.46 12.59
N ASN A 648 17.44 2.38 13.32
CA ASN A 648 17.63 2.26 14.76
C ASN A 648 16.48 2.93 15.54
N LEU A 649 15.57 2.14 16.10
CA LEU A 649 14.43 2.56 16.93
C LEU A 649 14.63 2.19 18.40
N GLN A 650 15.87 1.95 18.83
CA GLN A 650 16.17 1.58 20.21
C GLN A 650 15.65 2.63 21.19
N ASP A 651 15.03 2.19 22.29
CA ASP A 651 14.42 3.07 23.32
C ASP A 651 13.32 4.03 22.78
N ALA A 652 12.85 3.87 21.54
CA ALA A 652 11.82 4.75 20.96
C ALA A 652 10.41 4.46 21.52
N SER A 653 9.57 5.50 21.57
CA SER A 653 8.17 5.39 22.00
C SER A 653 7.23 5.51 20.81
N LEU A 654 6.63 4.39 20.39
CA LEU A 654 5.74 4.28 19.23
C LEU A 654 4.28 4.04 19.63
N GLY A 655 3.90 4.37 20.88
CA GLY A 655 2.58 4.07 21.41
C GLY A 655 1.42 4.62 20.56
N GLY A 656 0.49 3.75 20.14
CA GLY A 656 -0.67 4.12 19.32
C GLY A 656 -0.33 4.55 17.89
N SER A 657 0.90 4.35 17.42
CA SER A 657 1.29 4.67 16.05
C SER A 657 0.66 3.72 15.03
N ASN A 658 0.49 4.18 13.79
CA ASN A 658 0.06 3.32 12.68
C ASN A 658 1.28 2.94 11.85
N LEU A 659 1.68 1.68 11.89
CA LEU A 659 2.79 1.09 11.14
C LEU A 659 2.30 0.17 10.01
N GLN A 660 1.01 0.22 9.66
CA GLN A 660 0.44 -0.70 8.68
C GLN A 660 1.25 -0.73 7.37
N ARG A 661 1.63 -1.93 6.91
CA ARG A 661 2.43 -2.13 5.68
C ARG A 661 3.82 -1.49 5.70
N ALA A 662 4.32 -1.07 6.86
CA ALA A 662 5.69 -0.58 6.98
C ALA A 662 6.69 -1.73 6.83
N SER A 663 7.91 -1.42 6.35
CA SER A 663 9.00 -2.39 6.26
C SER A 663 10.05 -2.12 7.34
N LEU A 664 10.02 -2.88 8.44
CA LEU A 664 10.93 -2.80 9.57
C LEU A 664 12.00 -3.91 9.55
N ASN A 665 12.23 -4.52 8.39
CA ASN A 665 13.16 -5.63 8.29
C ASN A 665 14.59 -5.20 8.67
N ASN A 666 15.26 -5.99 9.51
CA ASN A 666 16.57 -5.67 10.11
C ASN A 666 16.63 -4.38 10.96
N ALA A 667 15.49 -3.82 11.39
CA ALA A 667 15.48 -2.67 12.30
C ALA A 667 15.84 -3.07 13.74
N ASN A 668 16.44 -2.15 14.51
CA ASN A 668 16.67 -2.33 15.93
C ASN A 668 15.55 -1.67 16.72
N LEU A 669 14.64 -2.45 17.31
CA LEU A 669 13.57 -1.94 18.17
C LEU A 669 13.84 -2.21 19.67
N SER A 670 15.06 -2.57 20.05
CA SER A 670 15.34 -2.97 21.44
C SER A 670 14.89 -1.89 22.45
N ASN A 671 14.25 -2.34 23.54
CA ASN A 671 13.64 -1.51 24.59
C ASN A 671 12.59 -0.49 24.11
N SER A 672 12.13 -0.57 22.87
CA SER A 672 11.08 0.33 22.38
C SER A 672 9.70 -0.06 22.92
N SER A 673 8.83 0.95 23.04
CA SER A 673 7.43 0.75 23.42
C SER A 673 6.53 0.90 22.21
N ILE A 674 5.84 -0.16 21.82
CA ILE A 674 4.89 -0.18 20.69
C ILE A 674 3.45 -0.41 21.18
N LEU A 675 3.15 -0.03 22.43
CA LEU A 675 1.83 -0.22 23.04
C LEU A 675 0.72 0.38 22.17
N ASN A 676 -0.28 -0.43 21.82
CA ASN A 676 -1.39 -0.04 20.94
C ASN A 676 -1.00 0.42 19.52
N ALA A 677 0.26 0.25 19.10
CA ALA A 677 0.63 0.51 17.71
C ALA A 677 -0.02 -0.53 16.78
N ASP A 678 -0.42 -0.13 15.58
CA ASP A 678 -0.97 -1.01 14.55
C ASP A 678 0.11 -1.45 13.57
N LEU A 679 0.52 -2.71 13.69
CA LEU A 679 1.53 -3.36 12.88
C LEU A 679 0.91 -4.21 11.74
N SER A 680 -0.36 -4.03 11.39
CA SER A 680 -0.99 -4.91 10.40
C SER A 680 -0.27 -4.86 9.04
N ASP A 681 -0.02 -6.02 8.44
CA ASP A 681 0.74 -6.21 7.19
C ASP A 681 2.21 -5.70 7.24
N THR A 682 2.78 -5.46 8.43
CA THR A 682 4.17 -4.96 8.61
C THR A 682 5.20 -6.06 8.44
N ASP A 683 6.37 -5.77 7.86
CA ASP A 683 7.51 -6.71 7.77
C ASP A 683 8.52 -6.48 8.90
N LEU A 684 8.64 -7.43 9.84
CA LEU A 684 9.59 -7.42 10.96
C LEU A 684 10.74 -8.43 10.77
N SER A 685 10.93 -8.97 9.56
CA SER A 685 11.96 -9.98 9.33
C SER A 685 13.36 -9.45 9.66
N GLY A 686 14.13 -10.11 10.53
CA GLY A 686 15.49 -9.65 10.85
C GLY A 686 15.59 -8.64 11.99
N SER A 687 14.47 -8.12 12.50
CA SER A 687 14.49 -7.04 13.49
C SER A 687 14.94 -7.52 14.88
N ASP A 688 15.58 -6.65 15.64
CA ASP A 688 15.86 -6.87 17.06
C ASP A 688 14.69 -6.37 17.91
N LEU A 689 14.04 -7.29 18.62
CA LEU A 689 12.88 -7.01 19.47
C LEU A 689 13.18 -7.18 20.96
N THR A 690 14.47 -7.07 21.36
CA THR A 690 14.89 -7.22 22.76
C THR A 690 14.08 -6.30 23.68
N ASN A 691 13.41 -6.82 24.71
CA ASN A 691 12.61 -6.05 25.68
C ASN A 691 11.51 -5.15 25.07
N VAL A 692 11.01 -5.44 23.87
CA VAL A 692 9.90 -4.68 23.29
C VAL A 692 8.60 -4.97 24.04
N ILE A 693 7.78 -3.93 24.25
CA ILE A 693 6.50 -4.04 24.96
C ILE A 693 5.32 -4.09 23.98
N PHE A 694 4.60 -5.22 23.92
CA PHE A 694 3.39 -5.40 23.09
C PHE A 694 2.09 -5.25 23.87
N ASN A 695 0.97 -5.12 23.15
CA ASN A 695 -0.37 -5.29 23.69
C ASN A 695 -1.13 -6.40 22.93
N CYS A 696 -1.11 -7.62 23.47
CA CYS A 696 -1.90 -8.75 23.00
C CYS A 696 -2.82 -9.21 24.13
N GLY A 697 -4.11 -9.36 23.81
CA GLY A 697 -5.13 -9.81 24.77
C GLY A 697 -5.41 -11.30 24.65
N ILE A 698 -6.12 -11.84 25.65
CA ILE A 698 -6.73 -13.17 25.59
C ILE A 698 -8.25 -12.96 25.57
N LYS A 699 -8.92 -13.46 24.55
CA LYS A 699 -10.38 -13.55 24.51
C LYS A 699 -10.79 -14.95 24.93
N VAL A 700 -11.67 -15.05 25.91
CA VAL A 700 -12.31 -16.32 26.27
C VAL A 700 -13.51 -16.48 25.35
N ILE A 701 -13.50 -17.53 24.52
CA ILE A 701 -14.63 -17.94 23.69
C ILE A 701 -15.43 -19.03 24.41
N GLU A 702 -16.65 -19.30 23.93
CA GLU A 702 -17.53 -20.34 24.49
C GLU A 702 -16.79 -21.69 24.62
N ASN A 703 -17.08 -22.43 25.69
CA ASN A 703 -16.38 -23.66 26.12
C ASN A 703 -14.99 -23.48 26.76
N ARG A 704 -14.69 -22.31 27.36
CA ARG A 704 -13.39 -22.01 28.04
C ARG A 704 -12.15 -22.10 27.14
N LYS A 705 -12.32 -22.14 25.82
CA LYS A 705 -11.19 -21.99 24.89
C LYS A 705 -10.69 -20.55 24.97
N LYS A 706 -9.39 -20.38 25.14
CA LYS A 706 -8.72 -19.07 25.14
C LYS A 706 -8.14 -18.86 23.75
N GLU A 707 -8.42 -17.70 23.16
CA GLU A 707 -7.83 -17.28 21.89
C GLU A 707 -6.95 -16.07 22.14
N VAL A 708 -5.71 -16.12 21.66
CA VAL A 708 -4.82 -14.96 21.68
C VAL A 708 -5.25 -14.00 20.58
N ILE A 709 -5.61 -12.77 20.96
CA ILE A 709 -5.96 -11.73 20.00
C ILE A 709 -4.91 -10.63 20.09
N CYS A 710 -4.14 -10.51 19.02
CA CYS A 710 -3.27 -9.36 18.76
C CYS A 710 -3.91 -8.57 17.60
N PRO A 711 -4.98 -7.78 17.86
CA PRO A 711 -5.80 -7.20 16.79
C PRO A 711 -4.98 -6.26 15.88
N ASN A 712 -3.93 -5.68 16.45
CA ASN A 712 -3.00 -4.76 15.83
C ASN A 712 -1.77 -5.44 15.20
N MET A 713 -1.79 -6.76 14.99
CA MET A 713 -0.67 -7.52 14.40
C MET A 713 -1.15 -8.47 13.30
N LYS A 714 -2.22 -8.10 12.59
CA LYS A 714 -2.78 -8.92 11.52
C LYS A 714 -1.79 -9.03 10.36
N ASN A 715 -1.52 -10.23 9.86
CA ASN A 715 -0.63 -10.47 8.70
C ASN A 715 0.79 -9.87 8.85
N VAL A 716 1.29 -9.67 10.07
CA VAL A 716 2.69 -9.27 10.26
C VAL A 716 3.58 -10.32 9.62
N LYS A 717 4.44 -9.88 8.69
CA LYS A 717 5.41 -10.73 8.04
C LYS A 717 6.63 -10.89 8.95
N TRP A 718 6.91 -12.15 9.25
CA TRP A 718 8.11 -12.60 9.91
C TRP A 718 9.03 -13.28 8.90
N ASP A 719 10.25 -13.61 9.30
CA ASP A 719 11.21 -14.28 8.42
C ASP A 719 10.65 -15.60 7.85
N LYS A 720 10.51 -15.64 6.51
CA LYS A 720 9.79 -16.67 5.74
C LYS A 720 10.48 -18.04 5.73
N GLN A 721 11.79 -18.10 5.94
CA GLN A 721 12.53 -19.37 5.83
C GLN A 721 12.61 -20.14 7.14
N THR A 722 12.22 -19.52 8.26
CA THR A 722 12.99 -19.73 9.48
C THR A 722 12.17 -19.72 10.76
N LYS A 723 10.84 -19.55 10.68
CA LYS A 723 9.94 -19.60 11.85
C LYS A 723 10.46 -18.74 13.03
N LEU A 724 10.91 -17.51 12.75
CA LEU A 724 11.47 -16.50 13.67
C LEU A 724 12.97 -16.55 13.98
N THR A 725 13.80 -17.43 13.40
CA THR A 725 15.26 -17.38 13.68
C THR A 725 15.94 -16.09 13.18
N GLY A 726 15.31 -15.37 12.24
CA GLY A 726 15.77 -14.04 11.83
C GLY A 726 15.46 -12.93 12.85
N ILE A 727 14.53 -13.11 13.78
CA ILE A 727 14.23 -12.10 14.79
C ILE A 727 15.14 -12.31 15.99
N LYS A 728 15.93 -11.29 16.31
CA LYS A 728 16.87 -11.36 17.42
C LYS A 728 16.13 -11.19 18.75
N ASN A 729 16.46 -12.03 19.72
CA ASN A 729 16.06 -11.91 21.12
C ASN A 729 14.54 -11.79 21.38
N TRP A 730 13.72 -12.34 20.49
CA TRP A 730 12.25 -12.29 20.60
C TRP A 730 11.72 -12.91 21.91
N GLN A 731 12.51 -13.76 22.59
CA GLN A 731 12.17 -14.39 23.86
C GLN A 731 12.02 -13.39 25.02
N SER A 732 12.66 -12.22 24.90
CA SER A 732 12.64 -11.12 25.87
C SER A 732 11.49 -10.12 25.66
N ILE A 733 10.65 -10.34 24.64
CA ILE A 733 9.49 -9.50 24.40
C ILE A 733 8.52 -9.59 25.61
N GLN A 734 8.08 -8.43 26.11
CA GLN A 734 7.15 -8.32 27.23
C GLN A 734 5.69 -8.40 26.75
N ASN A 735 4.80 -8.94 27.59
CA ASN A 735 3.35 -9.05 27.35
C ASN A 735 2.90 -9.95 26.18
N ILE A 736 3.70 -10.97 25.81
CA ILE A 736 3.26 -12.04 24.91
C ILE A 736 2.42 -13.05 25.70
N PRO A 737 1.16 -13.35 25.31
CA PRO A 737 0.35 -14.39 25.94
C PRO A 737 1.03 -15.76 25.89
N LEU A 738 0.93 -16.54 26.97
CA LEU A 738 1.61 -17.83 27.12
C LEU A 738 1.29 -18.82 25.99
N GLU A 739 0.08 -18.79 25.45
CA GLU A 739 -0.32 -19.60 24.28
C GLU A 739 0.37 -19.16 22.99
N LEU A 740 0.57 -17.87 22.78
CA LEU A 740 1.38 -17.36 21.66
C LEU A 740 2.84 -17.74 21.89
N LYS A 741 3.39 -17.58 23.10
CA LYS A 741 4.74 -18.04 23.44
C LYS A 741 4.93 -19.55 23.17
N ARG A 742 3.93 -20.38 23.47
CA ARG A 742 3.91 -21.83 23.18
C ARG A 742 3.77 -22.14 21.69
N LEU A 743 2.96 -21.40 20.93
CA LEU A 743 2.88 -21.49 19.47
C LEU A 743 4.21 -21.10 18.81
N LEU A 744 4.88 -20.08 19.33
CA LEU A 744 6.20 -19.63 18.88
C LEU A 744 7.30 -20.65 19.24
N GLN A 745 7.21 -21.32 20.40
CA GLN A 745 8.15 -22.37 20.84
C GLN A 745 7.91 -23.74 20.18
N GLY A 746 6.65 -24.12 19.93
CA GLY A 746 6.26 -25.41 19.32
C GLY A 746 6.71 -25.58 17.87
N MET A 747 7.26 -24.52 17.26
CA MET A 747 7.80 -24.52 15.91
C MET A 747 9.28 -24.96 15.82
N GLN A 748 9.97 -25.15 16.95
CA GLN A 748 11.40 -25.47 17.03
C GLN A 748 11.79 -26.97 17.11
N ASN A 749 10.88 -27.95 16.99
CA ASN A 749 11.29 -29.36 17.11
C ASN A 749 10.69 -30.31 16.05
N PRO A 750 11.51 -30.93 15.18
CA PRO A 750 11.19 -32.20 14.55
C PRO A 750 11.96 -33.37 15.20
N LYS A 751 11.18 -34.36 15.70
CA LYS A 751 11.47 -35.79 15.93
C LYS A 751 12.07 -36.28 17.28
N SER A 752 11.34 -37.29 17.82
CA SER A 752 11.73 -38.56 18.48
C SER A 752 12.13 -38.69 19.98
N VAL A 753 11.15 -39.16 20.79
CA VAL A 753 11.10 -40.26 21.82
C VAL A 753 11.95 -40.19 23.14
N PRO A 754 11.73 -41.02 24.22
CA PRO A 754 11.03 -40.65 25.48
C PRO A 754 11.78 -40.97 26.82
N SER A 755 11.14 -40.66 27.96
CA SER A 755 11.11 -41.37 29.28
C SER A 755 11.59 -40.62 30.56
N SER A 756 10.59 -40.34 31.44
CA SER A 756 10.53 -40.53 32.91
C SER A 756 11.48 -39.83 33.93
N PRO A 757 11.05 -39.67 35.22
CA PRO A 757 11.29 -38.47 36.03
C PRO A 757 12.22 -38.65 37.27
N SER A 758 12.75 -37.55 37.84
CA SER A 758 13.58 -37.60 39.06
C SER A 758 13.23 -36.57 40.16
N LYS A 759 13.04 -37.15 41.36
CA LYS A 759 12.77 -36.75 42.77
C LYS A 759 13.19 -35.38 43.35
N ILE A 760 12.48 -35.00 44.42
CA ILE A 760 12.65 -33.85 45.33
C ILE A 760 13.49 -34.25 46.58
N ILE A 761 14.42 -33.41 47.04
CA ILE A 761 15.19 -33.57 48.31
C ILE A 761 15.12 -32.25 49.13
N THR A 762 14.87 -32.33 50.44
CA THR A 762 14.79 -31.21 51.40
C THR A 762 16.06 -31.14 52.28
N VAL A 763 16.60 -29.95 52.58
CA VAL A 763 17.92 -29.76 53.24
C VAL A 763 17.78 -29.39 54.72
N SER A 764 18.32 -30.23 55.63
CA SER A 764 18.49 -29.89 57.06
C SER A 764 19.97 -29.71 57.43
N LYS A 765 20.29 -28.62 58.16
CA LYS A 765 21.54 -28.38 58.93
C LYS A 765 22.88 -28.30 58.15
N LYS A 766 22.95 -27.52 57.07
CA LYS A 766 24.22 -27.11 56.43
C LYS A 766 24.36 -25.59 56.46
N ASN A 767 25.60 -25.07 56.40
CA ASN A 767 25.88 -23.64 56.18
C ASN A 767 25.91 -23.29 54.68
N THR A 768 25.59 -24.24 53.80
CA THR A 768 25.75 -24.15 52.35
C THR A 768 24.50 -24.68 51.65
N LEU A 769 24.03 -23.98 50.61
CA LEU A 769 22.99 -24.40 49.66
C LEU A 769 23.62 -24.68 48.29
N LEU A 770 23.39 -25.88 47.78
CA LEU A 770 23.93 -26.33 46.50
C LEU A 770 22.93 -26.12 45.35
N VAL A 771 23.44 -26.13 44.13
CA VAL A 771 22.65 -26.07 42.91
C VAL A 771 21.53 -27.13 42.91
N GLY A 772 20.30 -26.70 42.66
CA GLY A 772 19.10 -27.54 42.64
C GLY A 772 18.45 -27.73 44.01
N GLU A 773 19.10 -27.36 45.11
CA GLU A 773 18.52 -27.42 46.44
C GLU A 773 17.56 -26.25 46.68
N LYS A 774 16.51 -26.51 47.47
CA LYS A 774 15.43 -25.57 47.75
C LYS A 774 15.31 -25.30 49.25
N LEU A 775 14.95 -24.07 49.61
CA LEU A 775 14.47 -23.70 50.94
C LEU A 775 12.96 -23.47 50.89
N VAL A 776 12.23 -24.04 51.84
CA VAL A 776 10.77 -23.92 51.94
C VAL A 776 10.37 -23.33 53.29
N ALA A 777 9.35 -22.46 53.29
CA ALA A 777 8.70 -22.02 54.52
C ALA A 777 7.76 -23.12 55.01
N SER A 778 7.90 -23.59 56.26
CA SER A 778 7.07 -24.67 56.82
C SER A 778 6.60 -24.35 58.23
N ARG A 779 5.27 -24.45 58.44
CA ARG A 779 4.55 -24.21 59.71
C ARG A 779 5.19 -24.96 60.88
N GLY A 780 5.98 -24.26 61.68
CA GLY A 780 6.54 -24.73 62.95
C GLY A 780 7.93 -25.37 62.90
N LYS A 781 8.54 -25.57 61.73
CA LYS A 781 9.97 -25.91 61.55
C LYS A 781 10.45 -25.32 60.23
N GLU A 782 11.03 -24.13 60.28
CA GLU A 782 11.58 -23.46 59.09
C GLU A 782 12.88 -24.16 58.63
N ASP A 783 12.97 -24.47 57.33
CA ASP A 783 14.25 -24.82 56.71
C ASP A 783 15.14 -23.59 56.78
N ARG A 784 16.26 -23.73 57.48
CA ARG A 784 17.23 -22.66 57.70
C ARG A 784 18.62 -23.14 57.41
N ILE A 785 19.40 -22.22 56.86
CA ILE A 785 20.84 -22.37 56.71
C ILE A 785 21.47 -21.58 57.84
N THR A 786 22.38 -22.20 58.58
CA THR A 786 23.00 -21.62 59.78
C THR A 786 24.51 -21.48 59.57
N SER A 787 25.09 -20.34 59.94
CA SER A 787 26.55 -20.17 59.95
C SER A 787 27.24 -21.20 60.86
N PRO A 788 28.50 -21.57 60.60
CA PRO A 788 29.26 -22.50 61.45
C PRO A 788 29.26 -22.13 62.95
N ASN A 789 29.48 -20.87 63.32
CA ASN A 789 29.45 -20.35 64.68
C ASN A 789 28.03 -20.23 65.28
N ARG A 790 27.00 -20.61 64.49
CA ARG A 790 25.57 -20.57 64.83
C ARG A 790 25.01 -19.18 65.12
N CYS A 791 25.76 -18.13 64.84
CA CYS A 791 25.32 -16.78 65.05
C CYS A 791 24.34 -16.26 64.00
N PHE A 792 24.35 -16.82 62.80
CA PHE A 792 23.54 -16.31 61.69
C PHE A 792 22.65 -17.38 61.07
N ASN A 793 21.43 -16.99 60.71
CA ASN A 793 20.46 -17.87 60.04
C ASN A 793 19.86 -17.18 58.82
N LEU A 794 19.90 -17.83 57.66
CA LEU A 794 19.11 -17.44 56.48
C LEU A 794 17.84 -18.30 56.43
N VAL A 795 16.69 -17.64 56.42
CA VAL A 795 15.38 -18.27 56.58
C VAL A 795 14.42 -17.71 55.54
N LEU A 796 13.69 -18.59 54.85
CA LEU A 796 12.52 -18.19 54.06
C LEU A 796 11.28 -18.19 54.97
N GLN A 797 10.74 -17.01 55.22
CA GLN A 797 9.60 -16.80 56.12
C GLN A 797 8.28 -17.12 55.42
N GLU A 798 7.22 -17.34 56.20
CA GLU A 798 5.88 -17.66 55.67
C GLU A 798 5.24 -16.53 54.86
N ASP A 799 5.65 -15.28 55.09
CA ASP A 799 5.22 -14.11 54.33
C ASP A 799 5.89 -14.02 52.94
N GLY A 800 6.83 -14.93 52.65
CA GLY A 800 7.55 -15.02 51.40
C GLY A 800 8.84 -14.19 51.34
N ASN A 801 9.28 -13.59 52.44
CA ASN A 801 10.58 -12.92 52.52
C ASN A 801 11.70 -13.91 52.86
N LEU A 802 12.83 -13.79 52.15
CA LEU A 802 14.07 -14.45 52.53
C LEU A 802 14.90 -13.49 53.39
N VAL A 803 15.14 -13.86 54.66
CA VAL A 803 15.71 -12.97 55.68
C VAL A 803 16.92 -13.61 56.35
N LEU A 804 17.98 -12.81 56.53
CA LEU A 804 19.17 -13.15 57.29
C LEU A 804 19.10 -12.55 58.69
N TYR A 805 19.22 -13.39 59.71
CA TYR A 805 19.16 -13.00 61.13
C TYR A 805 20.49 -13.16 61.83
N ASN A 806 20.81 -12.22 62.73
CA ASN A 806 21.75 -12.43 63.82
C ASN A 806 20.99 -12.99 65.03
N ASN A 807 21.27 -14.24 65.38
CA ASN A 807 20.57 -15.00 66.41
C ASN A 807 20.89 -14.52 67.83
N LYS A 808 22.07 -13.94 68.08
CA LYS A 808 22.49 -13.51 69.42
C LYS A 808 21.74 -12.25 69.84
N ILE A 809 21.63 -11.27 68.94
CA ILE A 809 20.91 -10.01 69.18
C ILE A 809 19.46 -10.04 68.67
N ARG A 810 19.02 -11.15 68.06
CA ARG A 810 17.67 -11.39 67.51
C ARG A 810 17.18 -10.32 66.54
N LYS A 811 18.06 -9.84 65.65
CA LYS A 811 17.74 -8.82 64.62
C LYS A 811 17.96 -9.34 63.20
N SER A 812 17.11 -8.91 62.27
CA SER A 812 17.32 -9.10 60.83
C SER A 812 18.39 -8.13 60.34
N ILE A 813 19.38 -8.64 59.62
CA ILE A 813 20.49 -7.85 59.08
C ILE A 813 20.45 -7.73 57.55
N TRP A 814 19.64 -8.55 56.87
CA TRP A 814 19.35 -8.42 55.45
C TRP A 814 18.02 -9.11 55.08
N ALA A 815 17.31 -8.61 54.06
CA ALA A 815 16.08 -9.22 53.55
C ALA A 815 15.95 -9.01 52.03
N SER A 816 15.25 -9.94 51.34
CA SER A 816 14.98 -9.85 49.90
C SER A 816 13.90 -8.82 49.50
N ASN A 817 13.13 -8.29 50.47
CA ASN A 817 12.06 -7.29 50.28
C ASN A 817 11.08 -7.67 49.15
N THR A 818 10.35 -8.77 49.32
CA THR A 818 9.37 -9.27 48.32
C THR A 818 8.01 -8.57 48.38
N ASP A 819 7.87 -7.49 49.18
CA ASP A 819 6.65 -6.70 49.38
C ASP A 819 5.40 -7.53 49.74
N GLY A 820 5.58 -8.59 50.54
CA GLY A 820 4.48 -9.43 51.03
C GLY A 820 3.88 -10.38 49.98
N LYS A 821 4.57 -10.59 48.84
CA LYS A 821 4.15 -11.57 47.83
C LYS A 821 4.40 -12.99 48.31
N PRO A 822 3.42 -13.91 48.18
CA PRO A 822 3.56 -15.27 48.71
C PRO A 822 4.58 -16.08 47.89
N VAL A 823 5.72 -16.36 48.51
CA VAL A 823 6.79 -17.21 47.95
C VAL A 823 6.65 -18.62 48.48
N ARG A 824 6.69 -19.60 47.58
CA ARG A 824 6.55 -21.02 47.90
C ARG A 824 7.88 -21.66 48.27
N TYR A 825 8.95 -21.32 47.56
CA TYR A 825 10.31 -21.80 47.84
C TYR A 825 11.37 -20.88 47.25
N ALA A 826 12.55 -20.86 47.87
CA ALA A 826 13.77 -20.35 47.27
C ALA A 826 14.49 -21.51 46.60
N LEU A 827 15.01 -21.32 45.39
CA LEU A 827 15.82 -22.30 44.67
C LEU A 827 17.14 -21.67 44.27
N PHE A 828 18.23 -22.35 44.60
CA PHE A 828 19.54 -22.02 44.04
C PHE A 828 19.70 -22.74 42.71
N SER A 829 19.65 -21.98 41.62
CA SER A 829 19.50 -22.51 40.26
C SER A 829 20.81 -23.09 39.71
N LYS A 830 20.71 -23.96 38.69
CA LYS A 830 21.88 -24.54 37.99
C LYS A 830 22.78 -23.51 37.32
N GLU A 831 22.21 -22.35 37.04
CA GLU A 831 22.88 -21.19 36.47
C GLU A 831 23.59 -20.33 37.55
N GLY A 832 23.61 -20.77 38.82
CA GLY A 832 24.40 -20.17 39.89
C GLY A 832 23.77 -18.95 40.57
N TYR A 833 22.47 -18.73 40.43
CA TYR A 833 21.74 -17.64 41.10
C TYR A 833 20.64 -18.14 42.05
N LEU A 834 20.36 -17.35 43.09
CA LEU A 834 19.24 -17.62 44.00
C LEU A 834 17.99 -16.89 43.49
N ALA A 835 16.89 -17.63 43.34
CA ALA A 835 15.59 -17.09 42.95
C ALA A 835 14.48 -17.60 43.88
N LEU A 836 13.53 -16.71 44.17
CA LEU A 836 12.34 -16.94 44.98
C LEU A 836 11.16 -17.18 44.05
N TYR A 837 10.50 -18.33 44.19
CA TYR A 837 9.41 -18.75 43.32
C TYR A 837 8.06 -18.68 44.05
N GLY A 838 7.06 -18.06 43.42
CA GLY A 838 5.69 -17.92 43.92
C GLY A 838 4.85 -19.19 43.81
N TYR A 839 3.57 -19.10 44.20
CA TYR A 839 2.61 -20.23 44.11
C TYR A 839 2.00 -20.43 42.72
N GLY A 840 2.13 -19.46 41.80
CA GLY A 840 1.79 -19.62 40.38
C GLY A 840 2.90 -20.37 39.62
N ASP A 841 2.52 -21.23 38.66
CA ASP A 841 3.45 -22.12 37.94
C ASP A 841 4.64 -21.37 37.31
N GLY A 842 5.80 -21.42 37.99
CA GLY A 842 7.09 -20.89 37.52
C GLY A 842 7.32 -19.39 37.76
N GLU A 843 6.45 -18.69 38.49
CA GLU A 843 6.60 -17.27 38.80
C GLU A 843 7.83 -17.01 39.68
N ILE A 844 8.78 -16.19 39.22
CA ILE A 844 9.91 -15.72 40.03
C ILE A 844 9.50 -14.39 40.66
N VAL A 845 9.29 -14.40 41.97
CA VAL A 845 8.90 -13.23 42.77
C VAL A 845 10.10 -12.30 42.97
N TRP A 846 11.28 -12.89 43.11
CA TRP A 846 12.53 -12.16 43.28
C TRP A 846 13.69 -13.01 42.78
N GLN A 847 14.64 -12.41 42.07
CA GLN A 847 15.91 -13.03 41.74
C GLN A 847 16.98 -11.95 41.67
N ARG A 848 18.23 -12.34 41.88
CA ARG A 848 19.34 -11.46 41.49
C ARG A 848 19.45 -11.41 39.95
N PRO A 849 19.97 -10.31 39.38
CA PRO A 849 20.37 -10.27 37.98
C PRO A 849 21.45 -11.32 37.65
N SER A 850 21.40 -11.90 36.44
CA SER A 850 22.41 -12.84 35.95
C SER A 850 23.70 -12.12 35.58
N LEU A 851 24.85 -12.77 35.77
CA LEU A 851 26.12 -12.34 35.17
C LEU A 851 26.25 -13.07 33.83
N ASN A 852 26.77 -12.37 32.81
CA ASN A 852 26.99 -12.80 31.43
C ASN A 852 27.01 -14.34 31.20
N GLU A 853 26.22 -14.80 30.22
CA GLU A 853 25.77 -16.18 30.00
C GLU A 853 26.85 -17.24 29.67
N ASP A 854 28.14 -16.93 29.70
CA ASP A 854 29.18 -17.82 29.13
C ASP A 854 29.87 -18.79 30.11
N THR A 855 29.32 -19.06 31.31
CA THR A 855 30.02 -19.94 32.26
C THR A 855 29.14 -21.02 32.89
N ASN A 856 29.57 -22.28 32.74
CA ASN A 856 28.98 -23.46 33.36
C ASN A 856 29.08 -23.37 34.89
N ASN A 857 27.94 -23.25 35.58
CA ASN A 857 27.86 -22.91 37.01
C ASN A 857 27.39 -24.09 37.89
N GLU A 858 27.43 -25.33 37.37
CA GLU A 858 26.92 -26.53 38.07
C GLU A 858 27.59 -26.82 39.43
N GLU A 859 28.81 -26.29 39.67
CA GLU A 859 29.51 -26.41 40.97
C GLU A 859 29.29 -25.23 41.93
N SER A 860 28.44 -24.27 41.56
CA SER A 860 28.20 -23.09 42.38
C SER A 860 27.55 -23.46 43.71
N ARG A 861 27.80 -22.63 44.74
CA ARG A 861 27.21 -22.81 46.06
C ARG A 861 26.97 -21.48 46.75
N LEU A 862 25.87 -21.38 47.48
CA LEU A 862 25.61 -20.27 48.40
C LEU A 862 26.05 -20.69 49.80
N VAL A 863 26.78 -19.82 50.52
CA VAL A 863 27.38 -20.10 51.82
C VAL A 863 27.09 -18.96 52.77
N ILE A 864 26.75 -19.28 54.02
CA ILE A 864 26.69 -18.29 55.11
C ILE A 864 27.99 -18.38 55.91
N GLN A 865 28.68 -17.26 56.00
CA GLN A 865 29.95 -17.12 56.71
C GLN A 865 29.72 -16.73 58.18
N ASP A 866 30.76 -16.92 59.00
CA ASP A 866 30.73 -16.64 60.44
C ASP A 866 30.71 -15.14 60.78
N ASP A 867 30.97 -14.28 59.80
CA ASP A 867 30.88 -12.82 59.90
C ASP A 867 29.47 -12.29 59.58
N GLY A 868 28.54 -13.16 59.18
CA GLY A 868 27.18 -12.78 58.81
C GLY A 868 27.03 -12.36 57.34
N ASN A 869 27.99 -12.66 56.47
CA ASN A 869 27.85 -12.48 55.02
C ASN A 869 27.28 -13.74 54.35
N VAL A 870 26.40 -13.54 53.35
CA VAL A 870 25.87 -14.61 52.50
C VAL A 870 26.52 -14.50 51.13
N VAL A 871 27.31 -15.50 50.76
CA VAL A 871 28.21 -15.44 49.62
C VAL A 871 27.91 -16.57 48.65
N ILE A 872 27.82 -16.24 47.36
CA ILE A 872 27.75 -17.23 46.28
C ILE A 872 29.14 -17.40 45.68
N TYR A 873 29.64 -18.64 45.73
CA TYR A 873 30.89 -19.06 45.12
C TYR A 873 30.66 -19.82 43.82
N LYS A 874 31.53 -19.61 42.84
CA LYS A 874 31.43 -20.23 41.50
C LYS A 874 31.74 -21.72 41.45
N SER A 875 32.69 -22.18 42.26
CA SER A 875 33.14 -23.58 42.32
C SER A 875 33.69 -23.90 43.70
N ARG A 876 33.68 -25.19 44.07
CA ARG A 876 34.24 -25.70 45.33
C ARG A 876 35.76 -25.61 45.43
N LEU A 877 36.47 -25.56 44.29
CA LEU A 877 37.93 -25.62 44.25
C LEU A 877 38.60 -24.24 44.39
N ASN A 878 37.97 -23.19 43.87
CA ASN A 878 38.65 -21.90 43.68
C ASN A 878 38.09 -20.76 44.56
N ASN A 879 36.99 -20.99 45.31
CA ASN A 879 36.32 -20.01 46.17
C ASN A 879 36.14 -18.61 45.53
N GLN A 880 35.97 -18.53 44.21
CA GLN A 880 35.72 -17.26 43.53
C GLN A 880 34.34 -16.73 43.90
N VAL A 881 34.30 -15.55 44.53
CA VAL A 881 33.07 -14.87 44.92
C VAL A 881 32.39 -14.27 43.68
N ILE A 882 31.14 -14.67 43.46
CA ILE A 882 30.29 -14.14 42.39
C ILE A 882 29.39 -13.02 42.92
N TRP A 883 28.94 -13.17 44.16
CA TRP A 883 28.02 -12.24 44.79
C TRP A 883 28.07 -12.41 46.31
N ALA A 884 27.87 -11.32 47.05
CA ALA A 884 27.74 -11.35 48.50
C ALA A 884 26.68 -10.34 48.94
N THR A 885 26.05 -10.56 50.11
CA THR A 885 25.14 -9.57 50.72
C THR A 885 25.87 -8.33 51.20
N ASN A 886 27.20 -8.38 51.34
CA ASN A 886 28.08 -7.31 51.87
C ASN A 886 27.63 -6.82 53.26
N THR A 887 27.05 -7.71 54.04
CA THR A 887 26.50 -7.43 55.38
C THR A 887 27.57 -7.38 56.47
N SER A 888 28.83 -7.76 56.16
CA SER A 888 29.96 -7.69 57.08
C SER A 888 30.63 -6.30 57.15
N ASP A 889 30.38 -5.42 56.18
CA ASP A 889 31.07 -4.11 56.04
C ASP A 889 30.33 -2.94 56.72
N THR A 890 29.22 -3.20 57.41
CA THR A 890 28.48 -2.16 58.15
C THR A 890 29.05 -2.00 59.55
N SER A 891 29.98 -1.07 59.69
CA SER A 891 30.66 -0.62 60.91
C SER A 891 29.74 0.02 61.99
N TYR A 892 28.44 -0.30 62.02
CA TYR A 892 27.47 0.32 62.93
C TYR A 892 26.76 -0.66 63.87
N TYR A 893 26.94 -1.97 63.68
CA TYR A 893 26.50 -2.99 64.62
C TYR A 893 27.59 -4.03 64.81
N GLN A 894 28.66 -3.61 65.51
CA GLN A 894 29.61 -4.56 66.09
C GLN A 894 28.85 -5.57 66.97
N THR A 895 28.65 -6.76 66.43
CA THR A 895 29.40 -7.96 66.86
C THR A 895 29.48 -8.27 68.35
N GLU A 896 28.53 -7.83 69.18
CA GLU A 896 28.44 -8.33 70.55
C GLU A 896 27.99 -9.81 70.55
N GLY A 897 28.95 -10.69 70.86
CA GLY A 897 28.70 -12.09 71.22
C GLY A 897 28.84 -13.15 70.12
N CYS A 898 29.37 -12.79 68.94
CA CYS A 898 29.55 -13.73 67.82
C CYS A 898 30.98 -13.99 67.35
N TYR A 899 31.95 -13.18 67.80
CA TYR A 899 33.37 -13.42 67.55
C TYR A 899 33.97 -14.02 68.82
N SER A 900 34.44 -15.27 68.74
CA SER A 900 35.34 -15.81 69.75
C SER A 900 36.74 -15.23 69.53
N GLU A 901 37.41 -14.86 70.62
CA GLU A 901 38.85 -14.59 70.66
C GLU A 901 39.66 -15.82 70.23
N THR A 902 39.77 -16.10 68.94
CA THR A 902 40.86 -16.93 68.39
C THR A 902 40.87 -16.84 66.87
N ILE A 903 42.02 -16.40 66.34
CA ILE A 903 42.49 -16.50 64.93
C ILE A 903 41.85 -15.44 64.00
N ALA A 904 42.45 -14.31 63.65
CA ALA A 904 43.86 -13.91 63.47
C ALA A 904 44.64 -14.78 62.47
N HIS A 905 44.45 -14.53 61.17
CA HIS A 905 45.53 -14.18 60.22
C HIS A 905 44.99 -13.85 58.82
#